data_AF-A0A511N3I1-F1
#
_entry.id   AF-A0A511N3I1-F1
#
_cell.length_a   1.000
_cell.length_b   1.000
_cell.length_c   1.000
_cell.angle_alpha   90.00
_cell.angle_beta   90.00
_cell.angle_gamma   90.00
#
_symmetry.space_group_name_H-M   'P 1'
#
loop_
_entity.id
_entity.type
_entity.pdbx_description
1 polymer ?
#
loop_
_entity_poly.entity_id
_entity_poly.type
_entity_poly.pdbx_seq_one_letter_code
_entity_poly.pdbx_strand_id
1 'polypeptide(L)'
;MKKLLFAFSALASLTCALAQSLPEGTARVHYFRPDGNYEGWGLHAWEDADVTVSWDKPLQQTGKDAFGVYFDVKLKNDARKLGFIVHKGDDKDPGPDQFLDLTQSKEAWIVSGSSKVNVTLPDTGQPKVNPNARPAPAQPDNTLRIHYNRPDAVYEGWGLHLWEDAAVSVEWTKPFAQTGITDYGAFWDVPLKNDAAKVGFIVHKGDDKDPGPDMMWDKSLPRELWLVSGSSKLFTEKPDLSRQAVGDLSKQQAHWLTKDMIAIKAGSVKEGAKYLLNFDINAGLKLSADGVEGGRNIELDFVSRGLSEVLAQKFPHLREYAVLKIKERDLSKIPNILAGQVAVSVIGTDKKPIDATGVQTYGVLDDMYAYFGTLGATFDKSNINLKLWAPTAQSVKLFLYNNANDADPADQIEPSFNNGVWSTTIPSKWKNKFYLYQVSVFHPMTGKIETSLVTDPYSVALSLNSKKSWLMDLNDPATQPAGWAALKKPALDRPTDLSIYELHVRDFSAADATVPANTRGTYLAFTQQNSAGMKHLKSLAAAGLKAIHLLPTFDIATINENKPDWKTTPDLTVFGPADTRQQEEVSKIKEQDAFNWGYDPYHYMVPEGSYAVSPTNRTKEYRQMVMGLNQAGLRVIQDVVFNHTNAAGMAEKSVLDRIVPGYYHRLNLDGGVENSTCCANTATEHKMMEKLMLDSVVFWAKAYKVDGFRFDLMGHHMLQDMKNVRKALDALTLAKDGVDGKKIYVYGEGWDFGEVQGGKRGVNATQLNLYGTGIGSFNDRIRDALRGGSPFTDPREQGFATGLLTSFNGFGVTAGQQDRLKNLTDLLKVGISGNLRDFTFKNAAGETVKGSQVLYNGNSAAGYAANPDEDINYVSAHDNETLFDAIQWKAPANADLNTRVRMNNLSLSVIMLSQGIPFFHAGDDLLRSKSLDRDSYNSGDWFNRLDFSYQESGWGAGLPVAEKNQDKWDLMRPLLSNPALKPASNHILRARDHFQDLLRVRYSSDLFRLATAREVQSALSFLETPESVLAYTLTGKTSASNPYSKIVVVFNASPSMQSVQTGVSGLTLHPVLQKSTDSTLKLVQVSGTQVNVPAWTTAVLVK
;
A
#
# COMPACT_ATOMS: atom_id res chain seq x y z
N MET A 1 -18.04 2.92 79.17
CA MET A 1 -17.24 3.92 79.91
C MET A 1 -15.79 3.88 79.42
N LYS A 2 -15.21 5.05 79.14
CA LYS A 2 -13.77 5.47 79.23
C LYS A 2 -12.68 4.53 78.64
N LYS A 3 -11.96 4.92 77.58
CA LYS A 3 -10.81 5.87 77.44
C LYS A 3 -9.41 5.27 77.79
N LEU A 4 -8.45 5.54 76.87
CA LEU A 4 -6.96 5.62 77.01
C LEU A 4 -6.15 4.30 77.14
N LEU A 5 -4.88 4.15 76.73
CA LEU A 5 -3.93 4.79 75.78
C LEU A 5 -2.61 3.93 75.82
N PHE A 6 -1.92 3.73 74.67
CA PHE A 6 -0.46 3.51 74.41
C PHE A 6 0.35 2.27 74.94
N ALA A 7 0.78 1.44 73.96
CA ALA A 7 2.17 1.21 73.45
C ALA A 7 3.17 0.15 74.02
N PHE A 8 3.76 -0.62 73.05
CA PHE A 8 4.96 -1.50 72.98
C PHE A 8 4.95 -2.86 73.76
N SER A 9 5.37 -4.04 73.25
CA SER A 9 6.23 -4.44 72.11
C SER A 9 6.09 -5.94 71.75
N ALA A 10 6.23 -6.25 70.44
CA ALA A 10 6.96 -7.35 69.77
C ALA A 10 6.69 -8.86 70.06
N LEU A 11 6.19 -9.60 69.04
CA LEU A 11 6.91 -10.70 68.35
C LEU A 11 6.14 -11.26 67.12
N ALA A 12 6.85 -11.38 65.98
CA ALA A 12 6.57 -12.10 64.71
C ALA A 12 5.33 -11.66 63.87
N SER A 13 5.35 -11.50 62.54
CA SER A 13 6.27 -11.90 61.45
C SER A 13 5.94 -11.10 60.17
N LEU A 14 6.96 -10.76 59.38
CA LEU A 14 6.89 -10.14 58.04
C LEU A 14 6.06 -10.99 57.05
N THR A 15 5.21 -10.35 56.24
CA THR A 15 4.73 -10.94 54.97
C THR A 15 5.50 -10.33 53.80
N CYS A 16 6.43 -11.13 53.29
CA CYS A 16 7.14 -10.94 52.03
C CYS A 16 6.15 -11.04 50.86
N ALA A 17 6.38 -10.29 49.77
CA ALA A 17 5.65 -10.47 48.52
C ALA A 17 5.81 -11.93 48.05
N LEU A 18 4.70 -12.63 47.82
CA LEU A 18 4.72 -14.01 47.35
C LEU A 18 5.32 -14.07 45.95
N ALA A 19 6.52 -14.63 45.84
CA ALA A 19 7.06 -15.12 44.57
C ALA A 19 6.08 -16.17 44.00
N GLN A 20 5.72 -16.04 42.73
CA GLN A 20 4.87 -17.02 42.06
C GLN A 20 5.63 -18.35 41.97
N SER A 21 5.10 -19.41 42.59
CA SER A 21 5.77 -20.71 42.67
C SER A 21 6.17 -21.21 41.30
N LEU A 22 7.40 -21.69 41.15
CA LEU A 22 7.90 -22.34 39.93
C LEU A 22 6.98 -23.53 39.58
N PRO A 23 6.36 -23.57 38.39
CA PRO A 23 5.52 -24.69 37.98
C PRO A 23 6.26 -26.03 38.02
N GLU A 24 5.53 -27.11 38.31
CA GLU A 24 6.13 -28.45 38.35
C GLU A 24 6.67 -28.85 36.97
N GLY A 25 7.88 -29.41 36.94
CA GLY A 25 8.52 -29.84 35.68
C GLY A 25 9.06 -28.72 34.79
N THR A 26 9.20 -27.48 35.30
CA THR A 26 9.80 -26.37 34.54
C THR A 26 11.11 -25.87 35.16
N ALA A 27 11.88 -25.15 34.36
CA ALA A 27 12.91 -24.21 34.80
C ALA A 27 12.48 -22.78 34.44
N ARG A 28 12.89 -21.78 35.24
CA ARG A 28 12.59 -20.37 35.00
C ARG A 28 13.84 -19.59 34.65
N VAL A 29 13.82 -18.90 33.52
CA VAL A 29 14.86 -17.95 33.13
C VAL A 29 14.33 -16.54 33.34
N HIS A 30 14.84 -15.85 34.34
CA HIS A 30 14.60 -14.44 34.62
C HIS A 30 15.54 -13.58 33.79
N TYR A 31 15.03 -12.52 33.17
CA TYR A 31 15.77 -11.64 32.29
C TYR A 31 15.48 -10.18 32.65
N PHE A 32 16.53 -9.48 33.08
CA PHE A 32 16.51 -8.08 33.49
C PHE A 32 17.16 -7.22 32.41
N ARG A 33 16.44 -6.20 31.92
CA ARG A 33 17.00 -5.14 31.07
C ARG A 33 17.07 -3.82 31.84
N PRO A 34 18.22 -3.11 31.80
CA PRO A 34 18.37 -1.80 32.42
C PRO A 34 17.40 -0.75 31.88
N ASP A 35 17.02 -0.83 30.61
CA ASP A 35 16.07 0.08 29.95
C ASP A 35 14.60 -0.26 30.23
N GLY A 36 14.34 -1.38 30.93
CA GLY A 36 13.00 -1.89 31.20
C GLY A 36 12.19 -2.29 29.96
N ASN A 37 12.79 -2.28 28.77
CA ASN A 37 12.11 -2.51 27.49
C ASN A 37 12.30 -3.94 27.00
N TYR A 38 11.31 -4.77 27.27
CA TYR A 38 11.31 -6.19 26.87
C TYR A 38 10.54 -6.44 25.56
N GLU A 39 10.10 -5.40 24.85
CA GLU A 39 9.23 -5.54 23.67
C GLU A 39 9.97 -6.22 22.50
N GLY A 40 9.46 -7.39 22.10
CA GLY A 40 10.02 -8.23 21.03
C GLY A 40 11.08 -9.23 21.49
N TRP A 41 11.51 -9.17 22.76
CA TRP A 41 12.47 -10.12 23.33
C TRP A 41 11.78 -11.41 23.77
N GLY A 42 12.25 -12.54 23.24
CA GLY A 42 11.80 -13.89 23.59
C GLY A 42 12.96 -14.85 23.87
N LEU A 43 12.64 -16.06 24.33
CA LEU A 43 13.63 -17.07 24.69
C LEU A 43 13.64 -18.22 23.67
N HIS A 44 14.79 -18.48 23.06
CA HIS A 44 15.06 -19.74 22.37
C HIS A 44 15.64 -20.72 23.37
N ALA A 45 15.08 -21.92 23.49
CA ALA A 45 15.50 -22.92 24.48
C ALA A 45 15.72 -24.30 23.84
N TRP A 46 16.76 -25.02 24.27
CA TRP A 46 17.14 -26.34 23.76
C TRP A 46 17.78 -27.22 24.87
N GLU A 47 18.42 -28.34 24.48
CA GLU A 47 18.91 -29.41 25.36
C GLU A 47 17.74 -30.22 26.00
N ASP A 48 17.61 -30.18 27.32
CA ASP A 48 16.54 -30.90 28.04
C ASP A 48 15.23 -30.12 28.13
N ALA A 49 15.06 -29.06 27.33
CA ALA A 49 13.79 -28.40 27.14
C ALA A 49 12.77 -29.32 26.42
N ASP A 50 11.57 -29.48 26.98
CA ASP A 50 10.42 -30.17 26.40
C ASP A 50 9.53 -29.19 25.62
N VAL A 51 10.19 -28.37 24.78
CA VAL A 51 9.54 -27.42 23.89
C VAL A 51 10.38 -27.22 22.63
N THR A 52 9.72 -27.22 21.47
CA THR A 52 10.37 -26.91 20.19
C THR A 52 10.12 -25.45 19.85
N VAL A 53 11.19 -24.66 19.82
CA VAL A 53 11.14 -23.22 19.54
C VAL A 53 11.84 -22.98 18.20
N SER A 54 11.19 -22.31 17.25
CA SER A 54 11.86 -21.87 16.02
C SER A 54 12.43 -20.47 16.22
N TRP A 55 13.51 -20.14 15.51
CA TRP A 55 14.19 -18.85 15.67
C TRP A 55 13.26 -17.66 15.35
N ASP A 56 12.35 -17.78 14.39
CA ASP A 56 11.36 -16.76 14.05
C ASP A 56 10.19 -16.65 15.06
N LYS A 57 10.09 -17.61 15.99
CA LYS A 57 8.99 -17.70 16.99
C LYS A 57 9.54 -18.11 18.37
N PRO A 58 10.29 -17.22 19.05
CA PRO A 58 10.78 -17.51 20.39
C PRO A 58 9.65 -17.71 21.40
N LEU A 59 9.98 -18.38 22.53
CA LEU A 59 9.10 -18.42 23.68
C LEU A 59 8.82 -17.00 24.15
N GLN A 60 7.53 -16.71 24.29
CA GLN A 60 7.08 -15.43 24.82
C GLN A 60 7.24 -15.40 26.34
N GLN A 61 7.33 -14.19 26.87
CA GLN A 61 7.48 -13.95 28.30
C GLN A 61 6.32 -14.60 29.06
N THR A 62 6.63 -15.42 30.05
CA THR A 62 5.63 -16.08 30.89
C THR A 62 5.06 -15.12 31.94
N GLY A 63 5.90 -14.22 32.45
CA GLY A 63 5.48 -13.18 33.39
C GLY A 63 6.60 -12.20 33.71
N LYS A 64 6.40 -11.41 34.77
CA LYS A 64 7.36 -10.41 35.25
C LYS A 64 7.38 -10.40 36.77
N ASP A 65 8.57 -10.35 37.37
CA ASP A 65 8.76 -10.24 38.82
C ASP A 65 9.60 -9.00 39.18
N ALA A 66 10.09 -8.93 40.42
CA ALA A 66 10.89 -7.80 40.89
C ALA A 66 12.28 -7.69 40.21
N PHE A 67 12.75 -8.75 39.57
CA PHE A 67 14.00 -8.79 38.84
C PHE A 67 13.82 -8.38 37.38
N GLY A 68 12.79 -8.88 36.69
CA GLY A 68 12.62 -8.63 35.26
C GLY A 68 11.50 -9.47 34.66
N VAL A 69 11.48 -9.63 33.34
CA VAL A 69 10.57 -10.62 32.72
C VAL A 69 11.13 -12.02 32.96
N TYR A 70 10.29 -13.05 32.98
CA TYR A 70 10.77 -14.42 33.08
C TYR A 70 10.06 -15.34 32.09
N PHE A 71 10.75 -16.43 31.76
CA PHE A 71 10.32 -17.48 30.85
C PHE A 71 10.30 -18.81 31.60
N ASP A 72 9.14 -19.47 31.65
CA ASP A 72 9.03 -20.84 32.17
C ASP A 72 9.24 -21.82 31.02
N VAL A 73 10.34 -22.56 31.09
CA VAL A 73 10.71 -23.57 30.10
C VAL A 73 10.33 -24.94 30.65
N LYS A 74 9.42 -25.62 29.97
CA LYS A 74 9.07 -27.01 30.29
C LYS A 74 10.28 -27.92 30.06
N LEU A 75 10.55 -28.85 30.98
CA LEU A 75 11.69 -29.75 30.93
C LEU A 75 11.26 -31.18 30.62
N LYS A 76 12.15 -31.95 29.99
CA LYS A 76 12.02 -33.41 29.84
C LYS A 76 12.18 -34.10 31.20
N ASN A 77 11.72 -35.35 31.30
CA ASN A 77 11.98 -36.18 32.49
C ASN A 77 13.50 -36.35 32.69
N ASP A 78 13.95 -36.26 33.95
CA ASP A 78 15.36 -36.37 34.36
C ASP A 78 16.32 -35.32 33.78
N ALA A 79 15.79 -34.15 33.36
CA ALA A 79 16.57 -33.04 32.81
C ALA A 79 17.74 -32.60 33.71
N ARG A 80 18.92 -32.44 33.11
CA ARG A 80 20.16 -32.01 33.80
C ARG A 80 20.73 -30.71 33.25
N LYS A 81 20.40 -30.31 32.02
CA LYS A 81 20.95 -29.12 31.37
C LYS A 81 19.91 -28.40 30.52
N LEU A 82 19.82 -27.08 30.67
CA LEU A 82 19.00 -26.22 29.82
C LEU A 82 19.91 -25.26 29.04
N GLY A 83 19.86 -25.33 27.71
CA GLY A 83 20.46 -24.31 26.83
C GLY A 83 19.42 -23.24 26.48
N PHE A 84 19.80 -21.97 26.49
CA PHE A 84 18.90 -20.89 26.10
C PHE A 84 19.61 -19.64 25.54
N ILE A 85 18.89 -18.84 24.75
CA ILE A 85 19.29 -17.53 24.23
C ILE A 85 18.09 -16.59 24.34
N VAL A 86 18.29 -15.38 24.87
CA VAL A 86 17.30 -14.30 24.79
C VAL A 86 17.56 -13.52 23.51
N HIS A 87 16.55 -13.34 22.65
CA HIS A 87 16.72 -12.64 21.37
C HIS A 87 15.46 -11.90 20.89
N LYS A 88 15.66 -10.93 20.00
CA LYS A 88 14.64 -10.15 19.29
C LYS A 88 14.98 -10.15 17.80
N GLY A 89 14.26 -10.92 17.00
CA GLY A 89 14.70 -11.20 15.62
C GLY A 89 16.06 -11.89 15.66
N ASP A 90 17.04 -11.37 14.93
CA ASP A 90 18.43 -11.86 14.94
C ASP A 90 19.30 -11.22 16.04
N ASP A 91 18.79 -10.22 16.76
CA ASP A 91 19.51 -9.56 17.85
C ASP A 91 19.50 -10.46 19.09
N LYS A 92 20.68 -10.92 19.50
CA LYS A 92 20.86 -11.77 20.69
C LYS A 92 21.29 -10.93 21.88
N ASP A 93 20.84 -11.30 23.07
CA ASP A 93 21.29 -10.71 24.32
C ASP A 93 21.61 -11.83 25.33
N PRO A 94 22.87 -11.94 25.79
CA PRO A 94 24.00 -11.01 25.60
C PRO A 94 24.86 -11.27 24.36
N GLY A 95 24.40 -12.11 23.42
CA GLY A 95 25.14 -12.54 22.23
C GLY A 95 25.41 -14.05 22.25
N PRO A 96 26.28 -14.55 23.16
CA PRO A 96 26.63 -15.98 23.25
C PRO A 96 25.52 -16.88 23.81
N ASP A 97 25.50 -18.15 23.38
CA ASP A 97 24.67 -19.22 23.92
C ASP A 97 24.84 -19.37 25.44
N GLN A 98 23.73 -19.48 26.18
CA GLN A 98 23.72 -19.60 27.64
C GLN A 98 23.31 -21.02 28.06
N PHE A 99 23.82 -21.47 29.21
CA PHE A 99 23.51 -22.80 29.76
C PHE A 99 23.26 -22.75 31.27
N LEU A 100 22.20 -23.43 31.71
CA LEU A 100 21.87 -23.67 33.12
C LEU A 100 22.08 -25.15 33.47
N ASP A 101 22.86 -25.42 34.52
CA ASP A 101 22.98 -26.74 35.14
C ASP A 101 21.80 -26.97 36.11
N LEU A 102 20.85 -27.81 35.68
CA LEU A 102 19.62 -28.09 36.41
C LEU A 102 19.84 -28.96 37.65
N THR A 103 21.05 -29.54 37.81
CA THR A 103 21.42 -30.23 39.06
C THR A 103 21.72 -29.24 40.19
N GLN A 104 21.98 -27.97 39.85
CA GLN A 104 22.30 -26.91 40.81
C GLN A 104 21.13 -25.98 41.10
N SER A 105 20.35 -25.61 40.08
CA SER A 105 19.17 -24.76 40.24
C SER A 105 18.19 -24.96 39.08
N LYS A 106 16.89 -24.78 39.35
CA LYS A 106 15.85 -24.69 38.32
C LYS A 106 15.55 -23.25 37.91
N GLU A 107 16.25 -22.27 38.47
CA GLU A 107 16.09 -20.87 38.15
C GLU A 107 17.42 -20.25 37.72
N ALA A 108 17.37 -19.48 36.64
CA ALA A 108 18.48 -18.70 36.12
C ALA A 108 18.09 -17.21 36.09
N TRP A 109 19.02 -16.33 36.46
CA TRP A 109 18.87 -14.89 36.38
C TRP A 109 19.91 -14.29 35.44
N ILE A 110 19.39 -13.65 34.40
CA ILE A 110 20.13 -13.08 33.28
C ILE A 110 19.97 -11.57 33.31
N VAL A 111 21.10 -10.87 33.25
CA VAL A 111 21.12 -9.42 33.10
C VAL A 111 21.51 -9.11 31.67
N SER A 112 20.73 -8.26 31.01
CA SER A 112 21.01 -7.77 29.66
C SER A 112 22.43 -7.23 29.54
N GLY A 113 23.08 -7.61 28.45
CA GLY A 113 24.48 -7.38 28.19
C GLY A 113 25.43 -8.36 28.91
N SER A 114 25.00 -9.11 29.92
CA SER A 114 25.87 -10.00 30.71
C SER A 114 25.76 -11.47 30.32
N SER A 115 26.85 -12.08 29.83
CA SER A 115 26.97 -13.53 29.56
C SER A 115 27.04 -14.42 30.80
N LYS A 116 26.79 -13.86 31.98
CA LYS A 116 26.80 -14.59 33.24
C LYS A 116 25.39 -15.10 33.59
N VAL A 117 25.22 -16.42 33.56
CA VAL A 117 24.04 -17.11 34.12
C VAL A 117 24.17 -17.18 35.64
N ASN A 118 23.29 -16.51 36.38
CA ASN A 118 23.27 -16.58 37.84
C ASN A 118 22.23 -17.60 38.31
N VAL A 119 22.59 -18.48 39.25
CA VAL A 119 21.70 -19.50 39.83
C VAL A 119 21.02 -19.07 41.13
N THR A 120 21.30 -17.84 41.56
CA THR A 120 20.65 -17.12 42.66
C THR A 120 20.39 -15.70 42.20
N LEU A 121 19.31 -15.07 42.67
CA LEU A 121 18.98 -13.68 42.37
C LEU A 121 20.22 -12.77 42.53
N PRO A 122 20.80 -12.25 41.44
CA PRO A 122 21.95 -11.40 41.52
C PRO A 122 21.48 -10.03 41.99
N ASP A 123 22.33 -9.35 42.76
CA ASP A 123 22.09 -7.96 43.13
C ASP A 123 22.04 -7.12 41.84
N THR A 124 20.84 -6.66 41.47
CA THR A 124 20.64 -5.69 40.38
C THR A 124 20.93 -4.26 40.83
N GLY A 125 21.30 -4.09 42.10
CA GLY A 125 21.59 -2.82 42.74
C GLY A 125 22.79 -2.11 42.14
N GLN A 126 22.48 -1.03 41.44
CA GLN A 126 23.39 0.03 40.99
C GLN A 126 24.41 -0.39 39.93
N PRO A 127 24.74 0.49 38.96
CA PRO A 127 25.94 0.31 38.17
C PRO A 127 27.12 0.09 39.13
N LYS A 128 27.79 -1.07 39.01
CA LYS A 128 28.96 -1.36 39.85
C LYS A 128 30.04 -0.35 39.51
N VAL A 129 30.21 0.64 40.37
CA VAL A 129 31.38 1.52 40.35
C VAL A 129 32.58 0.61 40.52
N ASN A 130 33.47 0.58 39.53
CA ASN A 130 34.72 -0.16 39.62
C ASN A 130 35.42 0.24 40.93
N PRO A 131 35.76 -0.69 41.85
CA PRO A 131 36.40 -0.33 43.12
C PRO A 131 37.78 0.33 42.96
N ASN A 132 38.34 0.34 41.74
CA ASN A 132 39.55 1.07 41.37
C ASN A 132 39.28 2.43 40.69
N ALA A 133 38.06 2.96 40.77
CA ALA A 133 37.61 4.13 40.02
C ALA A 133 38.48 5.38 40.28
N ARG A 134 38.87 6.02 39.18
CA ARG A 134 39.42 7.37 39.13
C ARG A 134 38.47 8.24 38.31
N PRO A 135 38.35 9.54 38.61
CA PRO A 135 37.64 10.47 37.73
C PRO A 135 38.19 10.37 36.30
N ALA A 136 37.33 10.56 35.30
CA ALA A 136 37.80 10.68 33.92
C ALA A 136 38.86 11.80 33.85
N PRO A 137 40.01 11.59 33.19
CA PRO A 137 40.97 12.67 32.98
C PRO A 137 40.32 13.78 32.15
N ALA A 138 40.90 14.98 32.13
CA ALA A 138 40.41 16.04 31.24
C ALA A 138 40.32 15.52 29.80
N GLN A 139 39.22 15.87 29.11
CA GLN A 139 39.05 15.49 27.71
C GLN A 139 40.14 16.15 26.85
N PRO A 140 40.89 15.39 26.03
CA PRO A 140 41.86 15.97 25.12
C PRO A 140 41.20 16.90 24.10
N ASP A 141 41.89 17.97 23.73
CA ASP A 141 41.43 18.88 22.69
C ASP A 141 41.15 18.14 21.36
N ASN A 142 40.08 18.55 20.67
CA ASN A 142 39.66 17.99 19.39
C ASN A 142 39.33 16.48 19.38
N THR A 143 38.76 15.98 20.49
CA THR A 143 38.20 14.62 20.58
C THR A 143 36.70 14.65 20.83
N LEU A 144 36.01 13.54 20.52
CA LEU A 144 34.68 13.20 20.98
C LEU A 144 34.80 12.12 22.07
N ARG A 145 34.36 12.43 23.30
CA ARG A 145 34.34 11.49 24.40
C ARG A 145 33.03 10.74 24.47
N ILE A 146 33.09 9.41 24.50
CA ILE A 146 31.93 8.53 24.62
C ILE A 146 32.12 7.67 25.86
N HIS A 147 31.22 7.79 26.84
CA HIS A 147 31.15 6.96 28.03
C HIS A 147 30.13 5.84 27.85
N TYR A 148 30.38 4.65 28.38
CA TYR A 148 29.50 3.49 28.22
C TYR A 148 29.44 2.68 29.50
N ASN A 149 28.23 2.64 30.07
CA ASN A 149 27.94 1.86 31.27
C ASN A 149 27.39 0.48 30.90
N ARG A 150 27.93 -0.56 31.55
CA ARG A 150 27.44 -1.93 31.45
C ARG A 150 27.02 -2.43 32.83
N PRO A 151 25.89 -3.12 32.97
CA PRO A 151 25.43 -3.67 34.25
C PRO A 151 26.40 -4.68 34.88
N ASP A 152 27.17 -5.40 34.06
CA ASP A 152 28.15 -6.39 34.52
C ASP A 152 29.52 -5.81 34.87
N ALA A 153 29.76 -4.53 34.52
CA ALA A 153 31.06 -3.87 34.59
C ALA A 153 32.22 -4.61 33.87
N VAL A 154 31.90 -5.45 32.88
CA VAL A 154 32.89 -6.18 32.06
C VAL A 154 33.06 -5.48 30.72
N TYR A 155 34.21 -4.85 30.51
CA TYR A 155 34.50 -4.07 29.29
C TYR A 155 35.57 -4.72 28.40
N GLU A 156 36.18 -5.81 28.84
CA GLU A 156 37.24 -6.48 28.08
C GLU A 156 36.73 -6.99 26.72
N GLY A 157 37.40 -6.55 25.65
CA GLY A 157 37.07 -6.88 24.26
C GLY A 157 36.04 -5.95 23.60
N TRP A 158 35.40 -5.04 24.34
CA TRP A 158 34.50 -4.04 23.79
C TRP A 158 35.27 -2.83 23.25
N GLY A 159 34.87 -2.32 22.08
CA GLY A 159 35.44 -1.13 21.47
C GLY A 159 34.49 -0.46 20.47
N LEU A 160 34.96 0.57 19.77
CA LEU A 160 34.15 1.32 18.81
C LEU A 160 34.50 0.97 17.36
N HIS A 161 33.48 0.74 16.54
CA HIS A 161 33.56 0.96 15.10
C HIS A 161 33.19 2.41 14.80
N LEU A 162 33.92 3.07 13.89
CA LEU A 162 33.85 4.53 13.69
C LEU A 162 33.83 4.87 12.20
N TRP A 163 32.99 5.84 11.81
CA TRP A 163 32.94 6.39 10.44
C TRP A 163 32.62 7.90 10.42
N GLU A 164 32.50 8.48 9.23
CA GLU A 164 32.38 9.93 8.96
C GLU A 164 33.61 10.74 9.40
N ASP A 165 33.47 11.72 10.29
CA ASP A 165 34.52 12.68 10.66
C ASP A 165 35.40 12.20 11.82
N ALA A 166 35.37 10.91 12.17
CA ALA A 166 36.41 10.33 13.00
C ALA A 166 37.75 10.38 12.26
N ALA A 167 38.82 10.86 12.92
CA ALA A 167 40.16 10.93 12.34
C ALA A 167 40.90 9.58 12.34
N VAL A 168 40.24 8.52 12.81
CA VAL A 168 40.75 7.15 12.85
C VAL A 168 39.85 6.25 11.99
N SER A 169 40.48 5.38 11.20
CA SER A 169 39.80 4.30 10.49
C SER A 169 40.03 2.99 11.24
N VAL A 170 38.97 2.22 11.45
CA VAL A 170 39.02 0.98 12.23
C VAL A 170 38.32 -0.15 11.48
N GLU A 171 39.00 -1.29 11.38
CA GLU A 171 38.43 -2.51 10.80
C GLU A 171 37.44 -3.13 11.79
N TRP A 172 36.39 -3.79 11.28
CA TRP A 172 35.40 -4.45 12.14
C TRP A 172 36.03 -5.48 13.10
N THR A 173 37.01 -6.27 12.64
CA THR A 173 37.67 -7.28 13.49
C THR A 173 38.65 -6.71 14.51
N LYS A 174 38.91 -5.39 14.47
CA LYS A 174 39.85 -4.71 15.35
C LYS A 174 39.28 -3.35 15.79
N PRO A 175 38.31 -3.34 16.71
CA PRO A 175 37.65 -2.11 17.13
C PRO A 175 38.61 -1.10 17.77
N PHE A 176 38.21 0.18 17.75
CA PHE A 176 38.89 1.24 18.48
C PHE A 176 38.87 0.93 19.98
N ALA A 177 40.05 0.71 20.55
CA ALA A 177 40.20 0.31 21.94
C ALA A 177 39.77 1.42 22.90
N GLN A 178 39.21 1.03 24.04
CA GLN A 178 38.84 1.96 25.12
C GLN A 178 40.05 2.79 25.56
N THR A 179 39.81 4.07 25.82
CA THR A 179 40.82 4.98 26.39
C THR A 179 41.00 4.70 27.88
N GLY A 180 39.92 4.32 28.58
CA GLY A 180 39.97 3.93 29.98
C GLY A 180 38.62 3.51 30.56
N ILE A 181 38.58 3.33 31.88
CA ILE A 181 37.36 3.01 32.63
C ILE A 181 37.25 3.99 33.81
N THR A 182 36.05 4.53 34.02
CA THR A 182 35.71 5.51 35.08
C THR A 182 34.77 4.89 36.13
N ASP A 183 34.21 5.74 37.00
CA ASP A 183 33.15 5.38 37.94
C ASP A 183 31.80 5.08 37.24
N TYR A 184 31.63 5.52 36.00
CA TYR A 184 30.48 5.23 35.17
C TYR A 184 30.69 4.03 34.24
N GLY A 185 31.90 3.81 33.74
CA GLY A 185 32.17 2.67 32.85
C GLY A 185 33.32 2.94 31.87
N ALA A 186 33.41 2.14 30.81
CA ALA A 186 34.41 2.37 29.77
C ALA A 186 34.17 3.72 29.07
N PHE A 187 35.24 4.34 28.61
CA PHE A 187 35.15 5.51 27.75
C PHE A 187 36.18 5.50 26.63
N TRP A 188 35.87 6.22 25.56
CA TRP A 188 36.73 6.45 24.41
C TRP A 188 36.87 7.95 24.15
N ASP A 189 38.10 8.39 23.93
CA ASP A 189 38.41 9.69 23.34
C ASP A 189 38.66 9.50 21.85
N VAL A 190 37.63 9.70 21.04
CA VAL A 190 37.68 9.54 19.59
C VAL A 190 38.28 10.78 18.94
N PRO A 191 39.44 10.70 18.26
CA PRO A 191 40.02 11.85 17.58
C PRO A 191 39.14 12.30 16.42
N LEU A 192 38.95 13.61 16.26
CA LEU A 192 38.11 14.20 15.21
C LEU A 192 38.96 14.78 14.07
N LYS A 193 38.44 14.71 12.83
CA LYS A 193 38.99 15.50 11.72
C LYS A 193 38.79 17.00 11.99
N ASN A 194 39.58 17.86 11.33
CA ASN A 194 39.37 19.31 11.41
C ASN A 194 37.94 19.66 10.94
N ASP A 195 37.27 20.54 11.66
CA ASP A 195 35.89 20.99 11.39
C ASP A 195 34.83 19.88 11.38
N ALA A 196 35.09 18.76 12.08
CA ALA A 196 34.16 17.62 12.19
C ALA A 196 32.72 18.06 12.48
N ALA A 197 31.81 17.67 11.59
CA ALA A 197 30.39 17.98 11.68
C ALA A 197 29.59 16.79 12.19
N LYS A 198 30.03 15.56 11.90
CA LYS A 198 29.29 14.33 12.25
C LYS A 198 30.24 13.14 12.46
N VAL A 199 29.98 12.32 13.47
CA VAL A 199 30.67 11.05 13.70
C VAL A 199 29.65 9.95 13.90
N GLY A 200 29.80 8.87 13.15
CA GLY A 200 29.05 7.65 13.39
C GLY A 200 29.86 6.65 14.21
N PHE A 201 29.21 5.94 15.13
CA PHE A 201 29.85 4.92 15.94
C PHE A 201 28.94 3.73 16.31
N ILE A 202 29.55 2.56 16.53
CA ILE A 202 28.92 1.36 17.10
C ILE A 202 29.82 0.84 18.22
N VAL A 203 29.26 0.52 19.39
CA VAL A 203 29.98 -0.19 20.45
C VAL A 203 29.79 -1.70 20.23
N HIS A 204 30.88 -2.45 20.10
CA HIS A 204 30.82 -3.88 19.80
C HIS A 204 32.00 -4.70 20.37
N LYS A 205 31.80 -6.03 20.45
CA LYS A 205 32.82 -7.04 20.78
C LYS A 205 32.69 -8.21 19.81
N GLY A 206 33.62 -8.32 18.85
CA GLY A 206 33.41 -9.23 17.71
C GLY A 206 32.18 -8.77 16.91
N ASP A 207 31.26 -9.70 16.66
CA ASP A 207 29.98 -9.40 15.98
C ASP A 207 28.87 -8.92 16.93
N ASP A 208 29.08 -8.98 18.26
CA ASP A 208 28.09 -8.56 19.26
C ASP A 208 28.04 -7.03 19.37
N LYS A 209 26.87 -6.42 19.14
CA LYS A 209 26.62 -4.97 19.23
C LYS A 209 25.81 -4.62 20.49
N ASP A 210 26.08 -3.46 21.10
CA ASP A 210 25.31 -2.97 22.25
C ASP A 210 25.33 -1.42 22.27
N PRO A 211 24.21 -0.70 22.18
CA PRO A 211 22.80 -1.12 22.38
C PRO A 211 22.08 -1.72 21.17
N GLY A 212 22.79 -1.94 20.05
CA GLY A 212 22.22 -2.55 18.84
C GLY A 212 22.31 -1.65 17.60
N PRO A 213 21.63 -0.48 17.57
CA PRO A 213 21.61 0.38 16.39
C PRO A 213 22.89 1.20 16.19
N ASP A 214 23.06 1.72 14.98
CA ASP A 214 24.12 2.68 14.62
C ASP A 214 23.88 4.03 15.31
N MET A 215 24.91 4.57 15.95
CA MET A 215 24.79 5.80 16.75
C MET A 215 25.47 6.97 16.04
N MET A 216 24.89 8.17 16.15
CA MET A 216 25.42 9.38 15.51
C MET A 216 25.61 10.51 16.52
N TRP A 217 26.79 11.12 16.48
CA TRP A 217 27.08 12.45 17.02
C TRP A 217 27.09 13.47 15.90
N ASP A 218 26.58 14.67 16.15
CA ASP A 218 26.78 15.84 15.29
C ASP A 218 27.20 17.05 16.11
N LYS A 219 27.75 18.06 15.45
CA LYS A 219 28.34 19.26 16.10
C LYS A 219 27.38 20.09 16.95
N SER A 220 26.06 19.86 16.87
CA SER A 220 25.08 20.53 17.75
C SER A 220 25.05 19.92 19.16
N LEU A 221 25.58 18.71 19.32
CA LEU A 221 25.70 18.02 20.59
C LEU A 221 27.05 18.32 21.27
N PRO A 222 27.14 18.25 22.61
CA PRO A 222 28.41 18.36 23.30
C PRO A 222 29.37 17.25 22.86
N ARG A 223 30.67 17.50 23.01
CA ARG A 223 31.74 16.54 22.69
C ARG A 223 31.94 15.48 23.77
N GLU A 224 31.01 15.35 24.70
CA GLU A 224 31.00 14.33 25.75
C GLU A 224 29.61 13.71 25.82
N LEU A 225 29.56 12.39 25.57
CA LEU A 225 28.33 11.62 25.44
C LEU A 225 28.34 10.43 26.40
N TRP A 226 27.16 9.98 26.79
CA TRP A 226 26.97 8.89 27.73
C TRP A 226 25.99 7.88 27.16
N LEU A 227 26.38 6.61 27.22
CA LEU A 227 25.64 5.44 26.74
C LEU A 227 25.35 4.51 27.90
N VAL A 228 24.24 3.79 27.79
CA VAL A 228 23.84 2.73 28.72
C VAL A 228 23.58 1.48 27.90
N SER A 229 24.22 0.38 28.27
CA SER A 229 23.98 -0.93 27.68
C SER A 229 22.49 -1.24 27.57
N GLY A 230 22.06 -1.69 26.39
CA GLY A 230 20.67 -1.97 26.03
C GLY A 230 19.82 -0.76 25.63
N SER A 231 20.26 0.48 25.88
CA SER A 231 19.51 1.71 25.57
C SER A 231 20.08 2.46 24.37
N SER A 232 19.29 2.63 23.31
CA SER A 232 19.65 3.43 22.12
C SER A 232 19.62 4.95 22.35
N LYS A 233 19.27 5.42 23.55
CA LYS A 233 19.29 6.85 23.88
C LYS A 233 20.72 7.34 24.09
N LEU A 234 21.06 8.41 23.38
CA LEU A 234 22.30 9.16 23.58
C LEU A 234 22.09 10.24 24.66
N PHE A 235 22.86 10.19 25.74
CA PHE A 235 22.78 11.17 26.82
C PHE A 235 23.92 12.19 26.69
N THR A 236 23.59 13.48 26.78
CA THR A 236 24.55 14.59 26.71
C THR A 236 25.10 15.02 28.07
N GLU A 237 24.60 14.39 29.13
CA GLU A 237 25.04 14.53 30.52
C GLU A 237 25.04 13.14 31.16
N LYS A 238 25.84 12.93 32.22
CA LYS A 238 25.92 11.64 32.92
C LYS A 238 24.54 11.26 33.45
N PRO A 239 23.90 10.18 32.94
CA PRO A 239 22.56 9.82 33.36
C PRO A 239 22.56 9.28 34.79
N ASP A 240 21.56 9.66 35.59
CA ASP A 240 21.27 9.02 36.87
C ASP A 240 20.60 7.67 36.62
N LEU A 241 21.40 6.61 36.62
CA LEU A 241 20.93 5.25 36.37
C LEU A 241 20.04 4.68 37.50
N SER A 242 19.87 5.41 38.61
CA SER A 242 19.00 5.01 39.72
C SER A 242 17.55 5.54 39.61
N ARG A 243 17.27 6.41 38.64
CA ARG A 243 15.95 7.07 38.43
C ARG A 243 15.57 7.13 36.95
N GLN A 244 15.12 6.00 36.39
CA GLN A 244 14.67 5.95 35.00
C GLN A 244 13.15 6.13 34.87
N ALA A 245 12.74 6.87 33.83
CA ALA A 245 11.35 7.00 33.42
C ALA A 245 10.78 5.66 32.94
N VAL A 246 9.51 5.39 33.25
CA VAL A 246 8.78 4.19 32.80
C VAL A 246 7.67 4.62 31.84
N GLY A 247 7.67 4.04 30.64
CA GLY A 247 6.77 4.42 29.53
C GLY A 247 7.47 5.19 28.42
N ASP A 248 6.72 5.58 27.39
CA ASP A 248 7.20 6.36 26.25
C ASP A 248 6.07 7.26 25.69
N LEU A 249 6.22 8.58 25.88
CA LEU A 249 5.27 9.58 25.37
C LEU A 249 5.45 9.90 23.88
N SER A 250 6.53 9.43 23.24
CA SER A 250 6.70 9.53 21.79
C SER A 250 5.89 8.48 21.02
N LYS A 251 5.52 7.39 21.69
CA LYS A 251 4.56 6.40 21.19
C LYS A 251 3.13 6.78 21.57
N GLN A 252 2.17 6.28 20.81
CA GLN A 252 0.74 6.44 21.07
C GLN A 252 0.05 5.07 21.20
N GLN A 253 0.30 4.37 22.31
CA GLN A 253 -0.16 2.99 22.52
C GLN A 253 -1.52 2.89 23.23
N ALA A 254 -2.08 4.02 23.66
CA ALA A 254 -3.48 4.11 24.12
C ALA A 254 -4.38 4.60 22.97
N HIS A 255 -5.65 4.18 22.97
CA HIS A 255 -6.62 4.54 21.94
C HIS A 255 -7.89 5.12 22.55
N TRP A 256 -8.24 6.35 22.23
CA TRP A 256 -9.47 6.99 22.71
C TRP A 256 -10.61 6.68 21.74
N LEU A 257 -11.48 5.74 22.13
CA LEU A 257 -12.41 5.07 21.22
C LEU A 257 -13.77 5.76 21.08
N THR A 258 -14.27 6.34 22.16
CA THR A 258 -15.56 7.06 22.24
C THR A 258 -15.42 8.24 23.19
N LYS A 259 -16.46 9.05 23.35
CA LYS A 259 -16.46 10.20 24.28
C LYS A 259 -15.94 9.85 25.67
N ASP A 260 -16.26 8.68 26.21
CA ASP A 260 -15.86 8.31 27.58
C ASP A 260 -14.95 7.09 27.69
N MET A 261 -14.65 6.35 26.60
CA MET A 261 -13.85 5.11 26.69
C MET A 261 -12.46 5.24 26.05
N ILE A 262 -11.43 4.80 26.79
CA ILE A 262 -10.04 4.71 26.34
C ILE A 262 -9.58 3.27 26.48
N ALA A 263 -8.96 2.71 25.43
CA ALA A 263 -8.36 1.39 25.43
C ALA A 263 -6.84 1.48 25.68
N ILE A 264 -6.32 0.61 26.53
CA ILE A 264 -4.89 0.46 26.84
C ILE A 264 -4.45 -1.01 26.77
N LYS A 265 -3.15 -1.26 26.61
CA LYS A 265 -2.59 -2.61 26.65
C LYS A 265 -3.01 -3.33 27.93
N ALA A 266 -3.53 -4.56 27.81
CA ALA A 266 -4.02 -5.33 28.96
C ALA A 266 -2.94 -5.57 30.04
N GLY A 267 -1.67 -5.66 29.63
CA GLY A 267 -0.52 -5.81 30.53
C GLY A 267 -0.30 -4.61 31.47
N SER A 268 -0.76 -3.42 31.08
CA SER A 268 -0.64 -2.19 31.87
C SER A 268 -1.68 -2.12 33.00
N VAL A 269 -2.69 -3.00 33.03
CA VAL A 269 -3.71 -3.04 34.10
C VAL A 269 -3.22 -3.82 35.32
N LYS A 270 -3.08 -3.14 36.45
CA LYS A 270 -2.73 -3.72 37.76
C LYS A 270 -3.84 -3.47 38.79
N GLU A 271 -4.01 -4.42 39.70
CA GLU A 271 -4.97 -4.30 40.79
C GLU A 271 -4.61 -3.13 41.71
N GLY A 272 -5.60 -2.30 42.05
CA GLY A 272 -5.41 -1.11 42.90
C GLY A 272 -4.63 0.05 42.26
N ALA A 273 -4.18 -0.09 41.00
CA ALA A 273 -3.50 0.99 40.29
C ALA A 273 -4.45 2.16 39.98
N LYS A 274 -3.87 3.35 39.89
CA LYS A 274 -4.54 4.57 39.44
C LYS A 274 -4.26 4.81 37.97
N TYR A 275 -5.29 5.16 37.22
CA TYR A 275 -5.20 5.47 35.80
C TYR A 275 -5.49 6.95 35.59
N LEU A 276 -4.59 7.64 34.89
CA LEU A 276 -4.70 9.09 34.66
C LEU A 276 -4.69 9.38 33.17
N LEU A 277 -5.58 10.28 32.74
CA LEU A 277 -5.46 10.98 31.46
C LEU A 277 -4.78 12.32 31.73
N ASN A 278 -3.53 12.43 31.29
CA ASN A 278 -2.70 13.62 31.38
C ASN A 278 -2.86 14.44 30.10
N PHE A 279 -2.90 15.76 30.23
CA PHE A 279 -3.05 16.65 29.09
C PHE A 279 -2.42 18.02 29.31
N ASP A 280 -1.91 18.61 28.24
CA ASP A 280 -1.43 19.99 28.21
C ASP A 280 -1.79 20.66 26.88
N ILE A 281 -2.49 21.80 26.96
CA ILE A 281 -2.87 22.58 25.78
C ILE A 281 -1.65 23.17 25.07
N ASN A 282 -0.51 23.34 25.76
CA ASN A 282 0.70 23.90 25.18
C ASN A 282 1.75 22.84 24.83
N ALA A 283 1.38 21.55 24.83
CA ALA A 283 2.29 20.43 24.57
C ALA A 283 3.52 20.37 25.53
N GLY A 284 3.26 20.61 26.82
CA GLY A 284 4.29 20.64 27.86
C GLY A 284 4.44 19.35 28.67
N LEU A 285 3.77 18.25 28.31
CA LEU A 285 3.93 16.98 29.03
C LEU A 285 5.33 16.42 28.82
N LYS A 286 5.92 15.96 29.93
CA LYS A 286 7.24 15.31 29.95
C LYS A 286 7.15 14.03 30.75
N LEU A 287 8.02 13.08 30.44
CA LEU A 287 8.14 11.85 31.22
C LEU A 287 9.40 11.91 32.08
N SER A 288 9.24 11.66 33.37
CA SER A 288 10.32 11.55 34.35
C SER A 288 10.25 10.20 35.09
N ALA A 289 11.21 9.95 35.97
CA ALA A 289 11.20 8.79 36.86
C ALA A 289 9.99 8.76 37.82
N ASP A 290 9.39 9.93 38.09
CA ASP A 290 8.25 10.07 38.98
C ASP A 290 6.90 10.00 38.21
N GLY A 291 6.96 9.89 36.88
CA GLY A 291 5.81 9.69 35.99
C GLY A 291 5.65 10.82 34.98
N VAL A 292 4.41 11.08 34.57
CA VAL A 292 4.10 12.19 33.67
C VAL A 292 4.08 13.50 34.46
N GLU A 293 4.92 14.43 34.03
CA GLU A 293 5.05 15.78 34.57
C GLU A 293 4.55 16.82 33.56
N GLY A 294 4.27 18.03 34.05
CA GLY A 294 3.65 19.09 33.24
C GLY A 294 2.15 18.90 33.07
N GLY A 295 1.49 19.91 32.49
CA GLY A 295 0.05 19.87 32.22
C GLY A 295 -0.85 19.64 33.44
N ARG A 296 -1.98 18.98 33.18
CA ARG A 296 -3.02 18.61 34.15
C ARG A 296 -3.42 17.16 33.94
N ASN A 297 -4.14 16.57 34.89
CA ASN A 297 -4.69 15.24 34.72
C ASN A 297 -6.12 15.10 35.26
N ILE A 298 -6.82 14.09 34.77
CA ILE A 298 -8.06 13.57 35.34
C ILE A 298 -7.90 12.06 35.58
N GLU A 299 -8.64 11.55 36.56
CA GLU A 299 -8.63 10.12 36.90
C GLU A 299 -9.63 9.35 36.03
N LEU A 300 -9.22 8.15 35.59
CA LEU A 300 -10.02 7.22 34.80
C LEU A 300 -10.42 6.01 35.66
N ASP A 301 -11.64 5.51 35.45
CA ASP A 301 -12.11 4.28 36.09
C ASP A 301 -11.77 3.06 35.21
N PHE A 302 -11.23 2.01 35.81
CA PHE A 302 -11.07 0.73 35.11
C PHE A 302 -12.45 0.07 34.90
N VAL A 303 -12.70 -0.40 33.67
CA VAL A 303 -13.98 -1.01 33.28
C VAL A 303 -13.83 -2.52 33.08
N SER A 304 -12.93 -2.94 32.19
CA SER A 304 -12.82 -4.34 31.76
C SER A 304 -11.44 -4.65 31.17
N ARG A 305 -11.06 -5.93 31.10
CA ARG A 305 -9.81 -6.40 30.46
C ARG A 305 -9.95 -6.70 28.95
N GLY A 306 -11.06 -6.30 28.34
CA GLY A 306 -11.36 -6.51 26.92
C GLY A 306 -12.45 -5.53 26.46
N LEU A 307 -12.50 -5.28 25.15
CA LEU A 307 -13.54 -4.44 24.54
C LEU A 307 -14.91 -5.13 24.59
N SER A 308 -15.99 -4.34 24.67
CA SER A 308 -17.33 -4.84 24.38
C SER A 308 -17.42 -5.34 22.94
N GLU A 309 -18.31 -6.29 22.64
CA GLU A 309 -18.44 -6.85 21.29
C GLU A 309 -18.70 -5.77 20.22
N VAL A 310 -19.48 -4.73 20.56
CA VAL A 310 -19.73 -3.58 19.66
C VAL A 310 -18.44 -2.84 19.32
N LEU A 311 -17.59 -2.56 20.32
CA LEU A 311 -16.31 -1.89 20.09
C LEU A 311 -15.30 -2.83 19.42
N ALA A 312 -15.30 -4.12 19.77
CA ALA A 312 -14.41 -5.11 19.17
C ALA A 312 -14.74 -5.37 17.69
N GLN A 313 -15.99 -5.21 17.26
CA GLN A 313 -16.36 -5.23 15.84
C GLN A 313 -15.85 -4.00 15.09
N LYS A 314 -15.88 -2.82 15.73
CA LYS A 314 -15.35 -1.58 15.14
C LYS A 314 -13.82 -1.52 15.15
N PHE A 315 -13.19 -2.06 16.19
CA PHE A 315 -11.74 -2.02 16.41
C PHE A 315 -11.19 -3.44 16.70
N PRO A 316 -11.26 -4.37 15.73
CA PRO A 316 -10.92 -5.78 15.97
C PRO A 316 -9.47 -6.00 16.41
N HIS A 317 -8.54 -5.20 15.91
CA HIS A 317 -7.14 -5.20 16.33
C HIS A 317 -6.91 -4.83 17.81
N LEU A 318 -7.90 -4.20 18.47
CA LEU A 318 -7.83 -3.81 19.87
C LEU A 318 -8.67 -4.71 20.78
N ARG A 319 -9.24 -5.82 20.28
CA ARG A 319 -10.18 -6.66 21.04
C ARG A 319 -9.71 -7.00 22.45
N GLU A 320 -8.44 -7.34 22.60
CA GLU A 320 -7.82 -7.75 23.87
C GLU A 320 -7.33 -6.57 24.73
N TYR A 321 -7.58 -5.32 24.33
CA TYR A 321 -7.20 -4.16 25.13
C TYR A 321 -8.14 -3.99 26.32
N ALA A 322 -7.57 -3.52 27.43
CA ALA A 322 -8.37 -3.15 28.59
C ALA A 322 -9.02 -1.78 28.39
N VAL A 323 -10.19 -1.59 28.98
CA VAL A 323 -10.99 -0.37 28.85
C VAL A 323 -10.95 0.43 30.13
N LEU A 324 -10.65 1.71 29.98
CA LEU A 324 -10.75 2.76 30.98
C LEU A 324 -11.87 3.72 30.61
N LYS A 325 -12.48 4.34 31.62
CA LYS A 325 -13.60 5.26 31.46
C LYS A 325 -13.33 6.63 32.07
N ILE A 326 -13.63 7.68 31.31
CA ILE A 326 -13.65 9.07 31.79
C ILE A 326 -14.88 9.28 32.66
N LYS A 327 -14.68 9.87 33.85
CA LYS A 327 -15.75 10.16 34.81
C LYS A 327 -16.73 11.18 34.23
N GLU A 328 -18.02 11.02 34.53
CA GLU A 328 -19.09 11.87 34.00
C GLU A 328 -18.85 13.38 34.27
N ARG A 329 -18.34 13.71 35.46
CA ARG A 329 -17.98 15.08 35.86
C ARG A 329 -16.91 15.75 34.99
N ASP A 330 -16.13 14.96 34.26
CA ASP A 330 -14.99 15.42 33.45
C ASP A 330 -15.30 15.46 31.95
N LEU A 331 -16.47 14.96 31.51
CA LEU A 331 -16.84 14.91 30.08
C LEU A 331 -16.92 16.28 29.40
N SER A 332 -17.24 17.34 30.14
CA SER A 332 -17.28 18.71 29.59
C SER A 332 -15.89 19.28 29.29
N LYS A 333 -14.82 18.67 29.82
CA LYS A 333 -13.42 19.10 29.59
C LYS A 333 -12.84 18.54 28.30
N ILE A 334 -13.43 17.49 27.74
CA ILE A 334 -12.89 16.73 26.61
C ILE A 334 -12.55 17.61 25.39
N PRO A 335 -13.41 18.56 24.95
CA PRO A 335 -13.07 19.41 23.81
C PRO A 335 -11.74 20.15 23.99
N ASN A 336 -11.47 20.67 25.19
CA ASN A 336 -10.22 21.37 25.49
C ASN A 336 -9.03 20.40 25.64
N ILE A 337 -9.27 19.17 26.12
CA ILE A 337 -8.23 18.13 26.21
C ILE A 337 -7.78 17.70 24.80
N LEU A 338 -8.72 17.48 23.88
CA LEU A 338 -8.45 17.03 22.51
C LEU A 338 -7.73 18.07 21.64
N ALA A 339 -7.74 19.35 22.05
CA ALA A 339 -7.00 20.41 21.37
C ALA A 339 -5.51 20.49 21.77
N GLY A 340 -5.08 19.67 22.73
CA GLY A 340 -3.71 19.65 23.28
C GLY A 340 -3.03 18.30 23.18
N GLN A 341 -1.84 18.22 23.78
CA GLN A 341 -1.12 16.96 23.97
C GLN A 341 -1.84 16.11 25.01
N VAL A 342 -1.96 14.80 24.74
CA VAL A 342 -2.64 13.85 25.62
C VAL A 342 -1.81 12.59 25.83
N ALA A 343 -1.82 12.06 27.06
CA ALA A 343 -1.15 10.82 27.43
C ALA A 343 -1.92 10.08 28.52
N VAL A 344 -1.92 8.75 28.49
CA VAL A 344 -2.37 7.93 29.61
C VAL A 344 -1.18 7.53 30.46
N SER A 345 -1.31 7.58 31.78
CA SER A 345 -0.34 6.98 32.71
C SER A 345 -1.01 6.06 33.71
N VAL A 346 -0.25 5.05 34.13
CA VAL A 346 -0.64 4.07 35.15
C VAL A 346 0.30 4.20 36.34
N ILE A 347 -0.27 4.38 37.52
CA ILE A 347 0.48 4.53 38.77
C ILE A 347 0.12 3.39 39.71
N GLY A 348 1.13 2.67 40.19
CA GLY A 348 0.97 1.56 41.12
C GLY A 348 0.49 1.99 42.51
N THR A 349 0.11 1.01 43.32
CA THR A 349 -0.28 1.24 44.73
C THR A 349 0.88 1.78 45.58
N ASP A 350 2.12 1.53 45.16
CA ASP A 350 3.36 2.06 45.75
C ASP A 350 3.69 3.49 45.27
N LYS A 351 2.79 4.10 44.48
CA LYS A 351 2.93 5.41 43.84
C LYS A 351 4.02 5.50 42.78
N LYS A 352 4.57 4.38 42.30
CA LYS A 352 5.53 4.37 41.19
C LYS A 352 4.82 4.30 39.84
N PRO A 353 5.37 4.93 38.79
CA PRO A 353 4.88 4.76 37.43
C PRO A 353 5.02 3.30 36.97
N ILE A 354 3.96 2.73 36.41
CA ILE A 354 3.94 1.40 35.79
C ILE A 354 4.11 1.52 34.27
N ASP A 355 3.47 2.52 33.67
CA ASP A 355 3.47 2.77 32.24
C ASP A 355 2.97 4.19 31.95
N ALA A 356 3.37 4.75 30.80
CA ALA A 356 2.89 6.02 30.27
C ALA A 356 3.04 6.04 28.75
N THR A 357 2.01 6.48 28.03
CA THR A 357 2.03 6.55 26.56
C THR A 357 1.09 7.62 26.03
N GLY A 358 1.38 8.15 24.83
CA GLY A 358 0.46 9.02 24.09
C GLY A 358 -0.83 8.30 23.69
N VAL A 359 -1.79 9.07 23.17
CA VAL A 359 -3.13 8.56 22.85
C VAL A 359 -3.50 8.83 21.39
N GLN A 360 -3.88 7.79 20.65
CA GLN A 360 -4.50 7.93 19.34
C GLN A 360 -5.98 8.33 19.51
N THR A 361 -6.40 9.42 18.87
CA THR A 361 -7.69 10.08 19.15
C THR A 361 -8.76 9.87 18.08
N TYR A 362 -8.48 9.10 17.02
CA TYR A 362 -9.39 8.93 15.88
C TYR A 362 -10.82 8.51 16.26
N GLY A 363 -10.97 7.60 17.24
CA GLY A 363 -12.27 7.06 17.64
C GLY A 363 -13.17 8.08 18.31
N VAL A 364 -12.63 8.85 19.26
CA VAL A 364 -13.37 9.93 19.93
C VAL A 364 -13.68 11.10 19.00
N LEU A 365 -12.81 11.39 18.03
CA LEU A 365 -13.09 12.41 17.01
C LEU A 365 -14.28 12.01 16.15
N ASP A 366 -14.40 10.73 15.78
CA ASP A 366 -15.56 10.17 15.07
C ASP A 366 -16.85 10.17 15.89
N ASP A 367 -16.74 9.98 17.20
CA ASP A 367 -17.88 9.92 18.12
C ASP A 367 -18.44 11.32 18.41
N MET A 368 -17.57 12.32 18.55
CA MET A 368 -17.95 13.69 18.92
C MET A 368 -18.14 14.64 17.74
N TYR A 369 -17.33 14.51 16.68
CA TYR A 369 -17.18 15.56 15.68
C TYR A 369 -17.41 15.12 14.24
N ALA A 370 -17.81 13.86 13.98
CA ALA A 370 -18.16 13.45 12.63
C ALA A 370 -19.25 14.38 12.04
N TYR A 371 -18.98 14.93 10.87
CA TYR A 371 -19.77 15.98 10.24
C TYR A 371 -20.16 15.59 8.81
N PHE A 372 -21.46 15.42 8.58
CA PHE A 372 -21.99 14.98 7.29
C PHE A 372 -22.53 16.12 6.42
N GLY A 373 -22.33 17.38 6.82
CA GLY A 373 -22.63 18.53 5.98
C GLY A 373 -21.57 18.77 4.90
N THR A 374 -21.75 19.83 4.11
CA THR A 374 -20.79 20.20 3.06
C THR A 374 -19.52 20.83 3.66
N LEU A 375 -18.37 20.47 3.09
CA LEU A 375 -17.03 21.01 3.39
C LEU A 375 -16.43 21.67 2.14
N GLY A 376 -15.34 22.40 2.31
CA GLY A 376 -14.70 23.18 1.24
C GLY A 376 -15.41 24.49 0.93
N ALA A 377 -15.08 25.07 -0.22
CA ALA A 377 -15.70 26.29 -0.72
C ALA A 377 -16.97 25.99 -1.53
N THR A 378 -18.09 26.61 -1.15
CA THR A 378 -19.37 26.51 -1.87
C THR A 378 -19.90 27.88 -2.24
N PHE A 379 -20.54 27.97 -3.41
CA PHE A 379 -21.00 29.23 -3.97
C PHE A 379 -22.52 29.34 -3.86
N ASP A 380 -23.00 30.44 -3.29
CA ASP A 380 -24.39 30.89 -3.40
C ASP A 380 -24.47 32.18 -4.26
N LYS A 381 -25.66 32.77 -4.45
CA LYS A 381 -25.82 33.95 -5.31
C LYS A 381 -25.03 35.18 -4.83
N SER A 382 -24.85 35.34 -3.52
CA SER A 382 -24.27 36.54 -2.90
C SER A 382 -22.97 36.29 -2.13
N ASN A 383 -22.70 35.04 -1.75
CA ASN A 383 -21.61 34.66 -0.86
C ASN A 383 -20.90 33.38 -1.30
N ILE A 384 -19.72 33.20 -0.73
CA ILE A 384 -18.94 31.97 -0.77
C ILE A 384 -18.83 31.49 0.67
N ASN A 385 -19.28 30.26 0.93
CA ASN A 385 -19.23 29.64 2.26
C ASN A 385 -18.05 28.67 2.29
N LEU A 386 -17.12 28.87 3.22
CA LEU A 386 -15.96 28.02 3.42
C LEU A 386 -16.10 27.26 4.73
N LYS A 387 -15.82 25.96 4.71
CA LYS A 387 -15.90 25.08 5.87
C LYS A 387 -14.74 24.09 5.89
N LEU A 388 -13.99 24.08 7.00
CA LEU A 388 -12.88 23.15 7.25
C LEU A 388 -13.18 22.31 8.49
N TRP A 389 -13.10 20.99 8.37
CA TRP A 389 -13.17 20.10 9.53
C TRP A 389 -11.78 19.99 10.18
N ALA A 390 -11.64 20.58 11.37
CA ALA A 390 -10.38 20.61 12.12
C ALA A 390 -10.68 20.64 13.64
N PRO A 391 -11.20 19.52 14.21
CA PRO A 391 -11.73 19.50 15.57
C PRO A 391 -10.67 19.62 16.67
N THR A 392 -9.40 19.34 16.37
CA THR A 392 -8.27 19.42 17.30
C THR A 392 -7.47 20.72 17.15
N ALA A 393 -7.76 21.53 16.12
CA ALA A 393 -7.06 22.79 15.91
C ALA A 393 -7.39 23.79 17.03
N GLN A 394 -6.36 24.48 17.51
CA GLN A 394 -6.49 25.56 18.49
C GLN A 394 -6.92 26.87 17.82
N SER A 395 -6.45 27.09 16.59
CA SER A 395 -6.88 28.20 15.77
C SER A 395 -6.84 27.86 14.28
N VAL A 396 -7.77 28.45 13.53
CA VAL A 396 -7.76 28.44 12.06
C VAL A 396 -7.93 29.88 11.58
N LYS A 397 -7.16 30.27 10.57
CA LYS A 397 -7.35 31.53 9.84
C LYS A 397 -7.43 31.25 8.34
N LEU A 398 -8.30 31.95 7.65
CA LEU A 398 -8.38 31.94 6.19
C LEU A 398 -7.55 33.10 5.63
N PHE A 399 -6.51 32.78 4.87
CA PHE A 399 -5.65 33.75 4.21
C PHE A 399 -6.07 33.85 2.75
N LEU A 400 -6.40 35.05 2.28
CA LEU A 400 -6.85 35.30 0.91
C LEU A 400 -5.79 36.08 0.13
N TYR A 401 -5.54 35.67 -1.10
CA TYR A 401 -4.54 36.23 -1.99
C TYR A 401 -5.20 36.72 -3.27
N ASN A 402 -4.74 37.85 -3.81
CA ASN A 402 -5.30 38.39 -5.06
C ASN A 402 -4.81 37.58 -6.26
N ASN A 403 -3.56 37.11 -6.22
CA ASN A 403 -2.92 36.33 -7.27
C ASN A 403 -2.27 35.05 -6.71
N ALA A 404 -2.09 34.05 -7.58
CA ALA A 404 -1.48 32.77 -7.24
C ALA A 404 -0.07 32.90 -6.62
N ASN A 405 0.72 33.85 -7.12
CA ASN A 405 2.13 34.02 -6.77
C ASN A 405 2.36 35.06 -5.65
N ASP A 406 1.30 35.67 -5.12
CA ASP A 406 1.44 36.60 -3.99
C ASP A 406 2.08 35.87 -2.80
N ALA A 407 3.11 36.47 -2.21
CA ALA A 407 3.77 35.94 -1.02
C ALA A 407 2.93 36.16 0.24
N ASP A 408 2.36 37.37 0.36
CA ASP A 408 1.55 37.79 1.50
C ASP A 408 0.05 37.79 1.17
N PRO A 409 -0.83 37.47 2.14
CA PRO A 409 -2.26 37.55 1.94
C PRO A 409 -2.72 39.01 1.82
N ALA A 410 -3.68 39.26 0.95
CA ALA A 410 -4.38 40.54 0.84
C ALA A 410 -5.40 40.74 1.98
N ASP A 411 -5.99 39.65 2.48
CA ASP A 411 -6.95 39.67 3.57
C ASP A 411 -6.77 38.42 4.47
N GLN A 412 -7.10 38.56 5.75
CA GLN A 412 -7.16 37.45 6.70
C GLN A 412 -8.54 37.45 7.39
N ILE A 413 -9.15 36.28 7.51
CA ILE A 413 -10.40 36.10 8.24
C ILE A 413 -10.23 35.01 9.29
N GLU A 414 -10.84 35.21 10.45
CA GLU A 414 -10.94 34.19 11.51
C GLU A 414 -12.30 33.49 11.39
N PRO A 415 -12.35 32.22 10.93
CA PRO A 415 -13.60 31.47 10.86
C PRO A 415 -14.14 31.17 12.28
N SER A 416 -15.46 31.03 12.39
CA SER A 416 -16.09 30.60 13.63
C SER A 416 -16.00 29.09 13.80
N PHE A 417 -15.61 28.61 14.98
CA PHE A 417 -15.64 27.19 15.31
C PHE A 417 -17.02 26.76 15.82
N ASN A 418 -17.57 25.68 15.25
CA ASN A 418 -18.77 25.02 15.75
C ASN A 418 -18.68 23.51 15.52
N ASN A 419 -18.71 22.74 16.62
CA ASN A 419 -18.77 21.27 16.62
C ASN A 419 -17.77 20.60 15.66
N GLY A 420 -16.49 20.97 15.75
CA GLY A 420 -15.41 20.39 14.95
C GLY A 420 -15.18 21.05 13.59
N VAL A 421 -16.06 21.96 13.17
CA VAL A 421 -15.98 22.66 11.88
C VAL A 421 -15.69 24.15 12.08
N TRP A 422 -14.69 24.64 11.37
CA TRP A 422 -14.36 26.06 11.22
C TRP A 422 -15.06 26.60 9.99
N SER A 423 -15.89 27.63 10.13
CA SER A 423 -16.71 28.15 9.04
C SER A 423 -16.65 29.66 8.90
N THR A 424 -16.62 30.15 7.67
CA THR A 424 -16.79 31.58 7.37
C THR A 424 -17.56 31.79 6.08
N THR A 425 -18.17 32.96 5.95
CA THR A 425 -18.91 33.39 4.76
C THR A 425 -18.28 34.68 4.25
N ILE A 426 -17.86 34.68 3.00
CA ILE A 426 -17.22 35.82 2.34
C ILE A 426 -18.06 36.31 1.15
N PRO A 427 -17.95 37.59 0.75
CA PRO A 427 -18.73 38.11 -0.38
C PRO A 427 -18.34 37.45 -1.72
N SER A 428 -19.31 37.18 -2.60
CA SER A 428 -19.08 36.54 -3.91
C SER A 428 -18.16 37.34 -4.85
N LYS A 429 -17.97 38.65 -4.62
CA LYS A 429 -16.99 39.48 -5.35
C LYS A 429 -15.54 39.00 -5.20
N TRP A 430 -15.26 38.14 -4.22
CA TRP A 430 -13.94 37.52 -4.00
C TRP A 430 -13.77 36.19 -4.74
N LYS A 431 -14.74 35.82 -5.59
CA LYS A 431 -14.55 34.77 -6.58
C LYS A 431 -13.23 34.99 -7.34
N ASN A 432 -12.55 33.90 -7.64
CA ASN A 432 -11.24 33.81 -8.27
C ASN A 432 -10.03 34.25 -7.41
N LYS A 433 -10.21 34.68 -6.15
CA LYS A 433 -9.08 34.81 -5.21
C LYS A 433 -8.51 33.43 -4.87
N PHE A 434 -7.25 33.39 -4.49
CA PHE A 434 -6.57 32.20 -3.99
C PHE A 434 -6.59 32.19 -2.45
N TYR A 435 -6.46 31.02 -1.84
CA TYR A 435 -6.50 30.91 -0.38
C TYR A 435 -5.68 29.75 0.18
N LEU A 436 -5.33 29.92 1.44
CA LEU A 436 -4.74 28.90 2.33
C LEU A 436 -5.40 29.01 3.70
N TYR A 437 -5.45 27.92 4.44
CA TYR A 437 -5.73 27.96 5.87
C TYR A 437 -4.40 28.01 6.63
N GLN A 438 -4.30 28.92 7.59
CA GLN A 438 -3.31 28.79 8.67
C GLN A 438 -3.95 27.99 9.80
N VAL A 439 -3.38 26.83 10.13
CA VAL A 439 -3.88 25.93 11.18
C VAL A 439 -2.83 25.80 12.27
N SER A 440 -3.20 26.08 13.51
CA SER A 440 -2.38 25.80 14.70
C SER A 440 -2.95 24.61 15.45
N VAL A 441 -2.19 23.52 15.59
CA VAL A 441 -2.67 22.24 16.12
C VAL A 441 -1.55 21.46 16.81
N PHE A 442 -1.88 20.66 17.83
CA PHE A 442 -0.92 19.70 18.40
C PHE A 442 -0.64 18.59 17.39
N HIS A 443 0.64 18.36 17.07
CA HIS A 443 1.07 17.30 16.16
C HIS A 443 1.80 16.19 16.94
N PRO A 444 1.22 14.98 17.08
CA PRO A 444 1.81 13.91 17.89
C PRO A 444 3.23 13.53 17.47
N MET A 445 3.51 13.49 16.15
CA MET A 445 4.84 13.16 15.62
C MET A 445 5.95 14.14 16.03
N THR A 446 5.63 15.44 16.19
CA THR A 446 6.64 16.44 16.60
C THR A 446 6.60 16.71 18.10
N GLY A 447 5.53 16.30 18.78
CA GLY A 447 5.30 16.57 20.19
C GLY A 447 5.05 18.05 20.50
N LYS A 448 4.67 18.86 19.51
CA LYS A 448 4.55 20.32 19.62
C LYS A 448 3.22 20.84 19.08
N ILE A 449 2.89 22.09 19.43
CA ILE A 449 1.88 22.87 18.70
C ILE A 449 2.53 23.41 17.43
N GLU A 450 2.14 22.86 16.29
CA GLU A 450 2.62 23.29 14.98
C GLU A 450 1.67 24.33 14.39
N THR A 451 2.22 25.26 13.59
CA THR A 451 1.42 26.21 12.80
C THR A 451 1.81 26.11 11.34
N SER A 452 0.88 25.71 10.48
CA SER A 452 1.12 25.48 9.05
C SER A 452 0.17 26.27 8.18
N LEU A 453 0.66 26.71 7.01
CA LEU A 453 -0.20 27.09 5.90
C LEU A 453 -0.49 25.86 5.05
N VAL A 454 -1.77 25.58 4.79
CA VAL A 454 -2.21 24.36 4.13
C VAL A 454 -3.38 24.67 3.18
N THR A 455 -3.41 23.98 2.05
CA THR A 455 -4.51 24.00 1.10
C THR A 455 -5.76 23.33 1.67
N ASP A 456 -6.91 23.60 1.06
CA ASP A 456 -8.16 22.94 1.42
C ASP A 456 -8.18 21.48 0.93
N PRO A 457 -8.42 20.48 1.80
CA PRO A 457 -8.65 19.09 1.38
C PRO A 457 -9.78 18.93 0.37
N TYR A 458 -10.75 19.86 0.40
CA TYR A 458 -11.88 19.94 -0.52
C TYR A 458 -11.65 20.95 -1.65
N SER A 459 -10.39 21.23 -1.99
CA SER A 459 -10.05 22.05 -3.16
C SER A 459 -10.70 21.48 -4.42
N VAL A 460 -11.37 22.34 -5.17
CA VAL A 460 -11.94 22.04 -6.50
C VAL A 460 -11.21 22.75 -7.64
N ALA A 461 -10.21 23.58 -7.28
CA ALA A 461 -9.30 24.27 -8.18
C ALA A 461 -8.04 24.68 -7.40
N LEU A 462 -6.91 24.75 -8.10
CA LEU A 462 -5.58 24.99 -7.53
C LEU A 462 -4.78 25.97 -8.39
N SER A 463 -3.85 26.67 -7.77
CA SER A 463 -2.76 27.35 -8.47
C SER A 463 -1.73 26.36 -9.02
N LEU A 464 -0.77 26.87 -9.80
CA LEU A 464 0.40 26.11 -10.25
C LEU A 464 1.10 25.39 -9.07
N ASN A 465 1.44 24.11 -9.26
CA ASN A 465 2.04 23.19 -8.28
C ASN A 465 1.25 23.10 -6.97
N SER A 466 -0.07 23.29 -7.05
CA SER A 466 -0.98 23.12 -5.91
C SER A 466 -0.61 23.97 -4.68
N LYS A 467 0.09 25.08 -4.91
CA LYS A 467 0.60 25.96 -3.84
C LYS A 467 -0.50 26.69 -3.07
N LYS A 468 -1.65 26.93 -3.69
CA LYS A 468 -2.82 27.59 -3.10
C LYS A 468 -4.10 27.01 -3.67
N SER A 469 -5.12 26.90 -2.85
CA SER A 469 -6.49 26.61 -3.27
C SER A 469 -7.06 27.82 -4.01
N TRP A 470 -7.96 27.59 -4.97
CA TRP A 470 -8.54 28.64 -5.81
C TRP A 470 -10.06 28.69 -5.66
N LEU A 471 -10.62 29.86 -5.36
CA LEU A 471 -12.07 30.09 -5.24
C LEU A 471 -12.74 30.15 -6.62
N MET A 472 -12.78 29.02 -7.30
CA MET A 472 -13.40 28.86 -8.61
C MET A 472 -14.78 28.19 -8.49
N ASP A 473 -15.79 28.77 -9.12
CA ASP A 473 -17.12 28.16 -9.27
C ASP A 473 -17.18 27.32 -10.55
N LEU A 474 -17.25 25.99 -10.40
CA LEU A 474 -17.27 25.05 -11.52
C LEU A 474 -18.59 25.06 -12.31
N ASN A 475 -19.62 25.76 -11.82
CA ASN A 475 -20.86 26.00 -12.55
C ASN A 475 -20.76 27.23 -13.47
N ASP A 476 -19.69 28.03 -13.37
CA ASP A 476 -19.46 29.14 -14.27
C ASP A 476 -19.34 28.64 -15.73
N PRO A 477 -20.10 29.21 -16.68
CA PRO A 477 -19.99 28.89 -18.09
C PRO A 477 -18.56 28.94 -18.65
N ALA A 478 -17.68 29.79 -18.10
CA ALA A 478 -16.28 29.88 -18.52
C ALA A 478 -15.50 28.57 -18.31
N THR A 479 -15.88 27.78 -17.30
CA THR A 479 -15.27 26.48 -16.99
C THR A 479 -15.89 25.31 -17.78
N GLN A 480 -16.93 25.57 -18.57
CA GLN A 480 -17.67 24.54 -19.31
C GLN A 480 -17.39 24.65 -20.82
N PRO A 481 -16.94 23.59 -21.50
CA PRO A 481 -16.88 23.59 -22.95
C PRO A 481 -18.28 23.63 -23.58
N ALA A 482 -18.36 24.15 -24.80
CA ALA A 482 -19.62 24.22 -25.54
C ALA A 482 -20.25 22.82 -25.68
N GLY A 483 -21.53 22.69 -25.30
CA GLY A 483 -22.25 21.41 -25.33
C GLY A 483 -22.09 20.54 -24.08
N TRP A 484 -21.32 20.94 -23.07
CA TRP A 484 -21.10 20.16 -21.84
C TRP A 484 -22.38 19.71 -21.13
N ALA A 485 -23.33 20.63 -20.95
CA ALA A 485 -24.60 20.33 -20.28
C ALA A 485 -25.46 19.32 -21.06
N ALA A 486 -25.32 19.27 -22.38
CA ALA A 486 -26.06 18.38 -23.28
C ALA A 486 -25.27 17.12 -23.68
N LEU A 487 -24.12 16.87 -23.04
CA LEU A 487 -23.26 15.73 -23.36
C LEU A 487 -24.03 14.42 -23.19
N LYS A 488 -24.17 13.68 -24.28
CA LYS A 488 -24.74 12.33 -24.29
C LYS A 488 -23.63 11.30 -24.13
N LYS A 489 -23.85 10.32 -23.25
CA LYS A 489 -22.93 9.21 -23.03
C LYS A 489 -23.13 8.10 -24.08
N PRO A 490 -22.06 7.41 -24.52
CA PRO A 490 -22.20 6.17 -25.29
C PRO A 490 -23.13 5.17 -24.58
N ALA A 491 -23.99 4.49 -25.32
CA ALA A 491 -24.95 3.56 -24.73
C ALA A 491 -24.24 2.41 -23.98
N LEU A 492 -24.80 2.04 -22.82
CA LEU A 492 -24.36 0.90 -22.03
C LEU A 492 -25.58 0.28 -21.36
N ASP A 493 -25.97 -0.90 -21.80
CA ASP A 493 -27.17 -1.56 -21.29
C ASP A 493 -26.87 -2.26 -19.97
N ARG A 494 -25.78 -3.04 -19.92
CA ARG A 494 -25.34 -3.81 -18.76
C ARG A 494 -23.84 -3.59 -18.48
N PRO A 495 -23.37 -3.72 -17.23
CA PRO A 495 -21.93 -3.65 -16.92
C PRO A 495 -21.09 -4.66 -17.71
N THR A 496 -21.60 -5.89 -17.92
CA THR A 496 -20.92 -6.93 -18.72
C THR A 496 -20.75 -6.60 -20.20
N ASP A 497 -21.39 -5.51 -20.67
CA ASP A 497 -21.17 -4.98 -22.01
C ASP A 497 -19.89 -4.14 -22.10
N LEU A 498 -19.21 -3.84 -20.99
CA LEU A 498 -17.94 -3.13 -21.00
C LEU A 498 -16.82 -3.99 -21.61
N SER A 499 -15.95 -3.32 -22.34
CA SER A 499 -14.55 -3.71 -22.54
C SER A 499 -13.70 -2.47 -22.32
N ILE A 500 -12.64 -2.63 -21.53
CA ILE A 500 -11.87 -1.52 -20.93
C ILE A 500 -10.47 -1.49 -21.51
N TYR A 501 -9.98 -0.30 -21.85
CA TYR A 501 -8.62 -0.05 -22.32
C TYR A 501 -7.94 0.96 -21.39
N GLU A 502 -6.94 0.52 -20.65
CA GLU A 502 -6.21 1.33 -19.67
C GLU A 502 -5.12 2.16 -20.33
N LEU A 503 -5.18 3.48 -20.18
CA LEU A 503 -4.37 4.44 -20.92
C LEU A 503 -3.89 5.57 -20.01
N HIS A 504 -2.63 5.95 -20.13
CA HIS A 504 -2.08 7.14 -19.49
C HIS A 504 -2.19 8.36 -20.44
N VAL A 505 -2.51 9.53 -19.88
CA VAL A 505 -2.69 10.77 -20.65
C VAL A 505 -1.44 11.14 -21.44
N ARG A 506 -0.26 10.95 -20.84
CA ARG A 506 0.99 11.27 -21.51
C ARG A 506 1.35 10.26 -22.58
N ASP A 507 1.27 8.96 -22.26
CA ASP A 507 1.57 7.86 -23.20
C ASP A 507 0.76 7.99 -24.48
N PHE A 508 -0.51 8.42 -24.37
CA PHE A 508 -1.41 8.58 -25.50
C PHE A 508 -0.88 9.51 -26.61
N SER A 509 -0.08 10.51 -26.29
CA SER A 509 0.23 11.56 -27.27
C SER A 509 1.63 12.17 -27.21
N ALA A 510 2.45 11.84 -26.20
CA ALA A 510 3.81 12.36 -26.11
C ALA A 510 4.63 12.04 -27.38
N ALA A 511 4.48 10.82 -27.92
CA ALA A 511 5.15 10.37 -29.14
C ALA A 511 4.34 10.58 -30.44
N ASP A 512 3.08 11.03 -30.37
CA ASP A 512 2.25 11.20 -31.57
C ASP A 512 2.56 12.52 -32.29
N ALA A 513 3.39 12.43 -33.33
CA ALA A 513 3.79 13.58 -34.13
C ALA A 513 2.62 14.29 -34.84
N THR A 514 1.47 13.60 -35.02
CA THR A 514 0.27 14.16 -35.66
C THR A 514 -0.56 15.04 -34.71
N VAL A 515 -0.26 14.99 -33.40
CA VAL A 515 -0.79 15.92 -32.40
C VAL A 515 0.06 17.20 -32.40
N PRO A 516 -0.54 18.41 -32.36
CA PRO A 516 0.22 19.66 -32.22
C PRO A 516 1.13 19.63 -31.00
N ALA A 517 2.40 20.03 -31.17
CA ALA A 517 3.46 19.86 -30.17
C ALA A 517 3.09 20.41 -28.78
N ASN A 518 2.43 21.58 -28.72
CA ASN A 518 2.01 22.22 -27.48
C ASN A 518 0.84 21.51 -26.76
N THR A 519 0.21 20.52 -27.39
CA THR A 519 -0.88 19.72 -26.82
C THR A 519 -0.50 18.26 -26.57
N ARG A 520 0.72 17.83 -26.93
CA ARG A 520 1.20 16.47 -26.67
C ARG A 520 1.35 16.23 -25.17
N GLY A 521 0.90 15.07 -24.73
CA GLY A 521 0.87 14.68 -23.32
C GLY A 521 -0.14 15.44 -22.47
N THR A 522 -1.17 16.04 -23.09
CA THR A 522 -2.19 16.84 -22.38
C THR A 522 -3.61 16.32 -22.64
N TYR A 523 -4.58 16.75 -21.82
CA TYR A 523 -6.00 16.50 -22.02
C TYR A 523 -6.49 16.91 -23.42
N LEU A 524 -5.94 18.00 -23.98
CA LEU A 524 -6.36 18.49 -25.29
C LEU A 524 -5.91 17.60 -26.47
N ALA A 525 -5.00 16.65 -26.25
CA ALA A 525 -4.67 15.64 -27.27
C ALA A 525 -5.89 14.82 -27.68
N PHE A 526 -6.80 14.53 -26.73
CA PHE A 526 -8.05 13.80 -26.98
C PHE A 526 -9.09 14.62 -27.78
N THR A 527 -8.84 15.92 -27.98
CA THR A 527 -9.69 16.76 -28.84
C THR A 527 -9.21 16.75 -30.30
N GLN A 528 -8.01 16.24 -30.58
CA GLN A 528 -7.41 16.20 -31.92
C GLN A 528 -7.99 15.03 -32.72
N GLN A 529 -9.23 15.17 -33.19
CA GLN A 529 -10.02 14.10 -33.82
C GLN A 529 -9.37 13.38 -35.01
N ASN A 530 -8.35 14.00 -35.63
CA ASN A 530 -7.62 13.50 -36.80
C ASN A 530 -6.22 12.97 -36.47
N SER A 531 -5.77 13.03 -35.20
CA SER A 531 -4.50 12.45 -34.78
C SER A 531 -4.48 10.92 -34.93
N ALA A 532 -3.29 10.34 -35.00
CA ALA A 532 -3.11 8.90 -35.11
C ALA A 532 -3.71 8.20 -33.88
N GLY A 533 -3.45 8.71 -32.67
CA GLY A 533 -4.05 8.20 -31.43
C GLY A 533 -5.58 8.23 -31.44
N MET A 534 -6.22 9.35 -31.80
CA MET A 534 -7.68 9.42 -31.82
C MET A 534 -8.31 8.58 -32.94
N LYS A 535 -7.66 8.46 -34.11
CA LYS A 535 -8.09 7.54 -35.18
C LYS A 535 -8.03 6.09 -34.70
N HIS A 536 -6.97 5.74 -33.99
CA HIS A 536 -6.81 4.43 -33.38
C HIS A 536 -7.93 4.13 -32.38
N LEU A 537 -8.16 5.00 -31.39
CA LEU A 537 -9.23 4.82 -30.40
C LEU A 537 -10.62 4.73 -31.03
N LYS A 538 -10.94 5.56 -32.04
CA LYS A 538 -12.19 5.45 -32.81
C LYS A 538 -12.33 4.12 -33.53
N SER A 539 -11.23 3.58 -34.06
CA SER A 539 -11.25 2.27 -34.73
C SER A 539 -11.53 1.14 -33.74
N LEU A 540 -11.00 1.21 -32.52
CA LEU A 540 -11.31 0.27 -31.45
C LEU A 540 -12.76 0.41 -30.99
N ALA A 541 -13.25 1.64 -30.79
CA ALA A 541 -14.64 1.90 -30.43
C ALA A 541 -15.62 1.36 -31.49
N ALA A 542 -15.32 1.59 -32.77
CA ALA A 542 -16.10 1.06 -33.89
C ALA A 542 -16.05 -0.48 -33.99
N ALA A 543 -14.95 -1.11 -33.55
CA ALA A 543 -14.86 -2.56 -33.44
C ALA A 543 -15.62 -3.11 -32.23
N GLY A 544 -15.81 -2.30 -31.19
CA GLY A 544 -16.67 -2.62 -30.04
C GLY A 544 -16.16 -2.14 -28.69
N LEU A 545 -14.95 -1.60 -28.58
CA LEU A 545 -14.40 -1.09 -27.31
C LEU A 545 -15.36 -0.06 -26.68
N LYS A 546 -15.58 -0.14 -25.36
CA LYS A 546 -16.59 0.69 -24.68
C LYS A 546 -16.03 1.77 -23.77
N ALA A 547 -14.88 1.55 -23.15
CA ALA A 547 -14.36 2.49 -22.16
C ALA A 547 -12.85 2.63 -22.20
N ILE A 548 -12.38 3.84 -21.90
CA ILE A 548 -11.00 4.14 -21.54
C ILE A 548 -10.92 4.27 -20.02
N HIS A 549 -10.06 3.48 -19.39
CA HIS A 549 -9.63 3.72 -18.01
C HIS A 549 -8.39 4.60 -18.07
N LEU A 550 -8.49 5.82 -17.56
CA LEU A 550 -7.36 6.72 -17.45
C LEU A 550 -6.64 6.47 -16.13
N LEU A 551 -5.32 6.26 -16.20
CA LEU A 551 -4.42 6.36 -15.04
C LEU A 551 -4.66 7.68 -14.27
N PRO A 552 -4.14 7.83 -13.03
CA PRO A 552 -4.40 8.99 -12.19
C PRO A 552 -4.43 10.33 -12.94
N THR A 553 -5.57 11.02 -12.85
CA THR A 553 -5.79 12.34 -13.45
C THR A 553 -6.37 13.35 -12.46
N PHE A 554 -6.44 12.99 -11.18
CA PHE A 554 -6.56 13.94 -10.08
C PHE A 554 -5.19 14.60 -9.81
N ASP A 555 -5.12 15.63 -8.97
CA ASP A 555 -3.90 16.37 -8.66
C ASP A 555 -2.87 15.49 -7.94
N ILE A 556 -1.72 15.30 -8.58
CA ILE A 556 -0.64 14.43 -8.11
C ILE A 556 0.54 15.25 -7.59
N ALA A 557 1.32 14.64 -6.72
CA ALA A 557 2.46 15.29 -6.09
C ALA A 557 3.73 15.26 -6.94
N THR A 558 3.88 14.31 -7.86
CA THR A 558 5.18 13.87 -8.39
C THR A 558 5.62 14.48 -9.72
N ILE A 559 4.80 15.35 -10.31
CA ILE A 559 5.18 16.13 -11.50
C ILE A 559 5.14 17.62 -11.16
N ASN A 560 6.23 18.34 -11.46
CA ASN A 560 6.21 19.81 -11.42
C ASN A 560 5.27 20.29 -12.54
N GLU A 561 4.20 21.04 -12.26
CA GLU A 561 3.27 21.54 -13.27
C GLU A 561 3.86 22.70 -14.10
N ASN A 562 4.99 23.29 -13.68
CA ASN A 562 5.67 24.36 -14.41
C ASN A 562 6.48 23.81 -15.59
N LYS A 563 5.81 23.62 -16.73
CA LYS A 563 6.42 22.99 -17.92
C LYS A 563 7.77 23.54 -18.40
N PRO A 564 8.05 24.86 -18.35
CA PRO A 564 9.37 25.38 -18.72
C PRO A 564 10.53 24.81 -17.89
N ASP A 565 10.26 24.28 -16.70
CA ASP A 565 11.28 23.66 -15.83
C ASP A 565 11.56 22.20 -16.23
N TRP A 566 10.71 21.59 -17.06
CA TRP A 566 10.85 20.19 -17.45
C TRP A 566 12.15 19.93 -18.18
N LYS A 567 12.79 18.82 -17.80
CA LYS A 567 13.96 18.29 -18.49
C LYS A 567 13.53 17.25 -19.51
N THR A 568 14.32 17.12 -20.56
CA THR A 568 14.17 16.08 -21.58
C THR A 568 15.51 15.39 -21.78
N THR A 569 15.49 14.12 -22.15
CA THR A 569 16.70 13.38 -22.47
C THR A 569 17.34 13.92 -23.76
N PRO A 570 18.64 13.68 -24.00
CA PRO A 570 19.20 13.78 -25.35
C PRO A 570 18.58 12.74 -26.30
N ASP A 571 19.01 12.73 -27.56
CA ASP A 571 18.63 11.67 -28.50
C ASP A 571 19.19 10.32 -28.04
N LEU A 572 18.30 9.46 -27.53
CA LEU A 572 18.64 8.15 -27.00
C LEU A 572 18.70 7.07 -28.10
N THR A 573 18.28 7.38 -29.32
CA THR A 573 18.29 6.43 -30.45
C THR A 573 19.71 6.11 -30.93
N VAL A 574 20.70 6.89 -30.51
CA VAL A 574 22.12 6.70 -30.83
C VAL A 574 22.75 5.51 -30.11
N PHE A 575 22.10 4.98 -29.08
CA PHE A 575 22.60 3.88 -28.26
C PHE A 575 22.02 2.53 -28.69
N GLY A 576 22.75 1.44 -28.39
CA GLY A 576 22.34 0.09 -28.75
C GLY A 576 21.12 -0.41 -27.97
N PRO A 577 20.39 -1.43 -28.46
CA PRO A 577 19.08 -1.83 -27.93
C PRO A 577 19.10 -2.46 -26.53
N ALA A 578 20.29 -2.83 -26.02
CA ALA A 578 20.50 -3.39 -24.69
C ALA A 578 21.58 -2.60 -23.89
N ASP A 579 21.81 -1.35 -24.26
CA ASP A 579 22.76 -0.47 -23.58
C ASP A 579 22.16 0.11 -22.29
N THR A 580 23.00 0.50 -21.33
CA THR A 580 22.55 1.10 -20.06
C THR A 580 22.42 2.61 -20.16
N ARG A 581 23.03 3.24 -21.17
CA ARG A 581 23.07 4.70 -21.31
C ARG A 581 21.70 5.34 -21.45
N GLN A 582 20.74 4.69 -22.11
CA GLN A 582 19.36 5.20 -22.19
C GLN A 582 18.74 5.37 -20.81
N GLN A 583 18.79 4.34 -19.97
CA GLN A 583 18.22 4.43 -18.63
C GLN A 583 19.04 5.31 -17.68
N GLU A 584 20.35 5.47 -17.91
CA GLU A 584 21.16 6.44 -17.18
C GLU A 584 20.70 7.87 -17.48
N GLU A 585 20.48 8.22 -18.76
CA GLU A 585 20.00 9.55 -19.14
C GLU A 585 18.57 9.81 -18.64
N VAL A 586 17.68 8.82 -18.69
CA VAL A 586 16.33 8.92 -18.09
C VAL A 586 16.44 9.13 -16.57
N SER A 587 17.25 8.33 -15.88
CA SER A 587 17.40 8.38 -14.42
C SER A 587 17.96 9.70 -13.93
N LYS A 588 18.79 10.40 -14.72
CA LYS A 588 19.30 11.75 -14.39
C LYS A 588 18.18 12.79 -14.26
N ILE A 589 17.05 12.59 -14.94
CA ILE A 589 16.02 13.61 -15.08
C ILE A 589 14.62 13.17 -14.62
N LYS A 590 14.39 11.90 -14.26
CA LYS A 590 13.05 11.37 -13.99
C LYS A 590 12.24 12.14 -12.92
N GLU A 591 12.91 12.76 -11.94
CA GLU A 591 12.26 13.64 -10.93
C GLU A 591 11.96 15.07 -11.43
N GLN A 592 12.38 15.40 -12.66
CA GLN A 592 12.31 16.74 -13.27
C GLN A 592 11.73 16.69 -14.69
N ASP A 593 11.36 15.52 -15.19
CA ASP A 593 10.69 15.40 -16.46
C ASP A 593 9.18 15.59 -16.27
N ALA A 594 8.40 15.19 -17.27
CA ALA A 594 6.97 15.41 -17.31
C ALA A 594 6.17 14.11 -17.10
N PHE A 595 6.80 13.08 -16.54
CA PHE A 595 6.27 11.73 -16.49
C PHE A 595 6.23 11.18 -15.07
N ASN A 596 5.04 10.78 -14.66
CA ASN A 596 4.80 9.83 -13.59
C ASN A 596 3.46 9.14 -13.89
N TRP A 597 3.22 7.92 -13.42
CA TRP A 597 1.88 7.33 -13.44
C TRP A 597 0.87 8.11 -12.59
N GLY A 598 1.33 8.72 -11.50
CA GLY A 598 0.52 9.59 -10.66
C GLY A 598 -0.21 8.89 -9.51
N TYR A 599 0.25 7.71 -9.07
CA TYR A 599 -0.24 7.07 -7.85
C TYR A 599 0.30 7.76 -6.59
N ASP A 600 0.27 9.09 -6.57
CA ASP A 600 0.86 9.96 -5.55
C ASP A 600 -0.11 11.09 -5.20
N PRO A 601 -1.24 10.82 -4.52
CA PRO A 601 -2.31 11.78 -4.37
C PRO A 601 -1.91 13.00 -3.57
N TYR A 602 -2.20 14.19 -4.12
CA TYR A 602 -2.08 15.47 -3.44
C TYR A 602 -3.45 16.08 -3.14
N HIS A 603 -4.32 16.25 -4.14
CA HIS A 603 -5.72 16.67 -3.95
C HIS A 603 -6.71 15.83 -4.78
N TYR A 604 -7.66 15.20 -4.11
CA TYR A 604 -8.57 14.24 -4.73
C TYR A 604 -9.62 14.82 -5.68
N MET A 605 -9.91 16.13 -5.63
CA MET A 605 -11.03 16.76 -6.35
C MET A 605 -10.60 17.83 -7.37
N VAL A 606 -9.35 17.78 -7.83
CA VAL A 606 -8.83 18.70 -8.84
C VAL A 606 -8.17 17.91 -9.95
N PRO A 607 -8.39 18.21 -11.23
CA PRO A 607 -7.60 17.63 -12.31
C PRO A 607 -6.11 17.92 -12.15
N GLU A 608 -5.26 16.98 -12.57
CA GLU A 608 -3.82 17.19 -12.63
C GLU A 608 -3.46 18.37 -13.55
N GLY A 609 -2.60 19.27 -13.09
CA GLY A 609 -2.24 20.49 -13.82
C GLY A 609 -1.19 20.29 -14.90
N SER A 610 -0.25 19.35 -14.73
CA SER A 610 0.77 19.04 -15.74
C SER A 610 0.16 18.57 -17.06
N TYR A 611 -0.97 17.87 -17.00
CA TYR A 611 -1.73 17.38 -18.17
C TYR A 611 -2.64 18.44 -18.83
N ALA A 612 -2.77 19.64 -18.28
CA ALA A 612 -3.44 20.74 -18.99
C ALA A 612 -2.41 21.50 -19.83
N VAL A 613 -2.75 22.06 -21.00
CA VAL A 613 -1.86 22.98 -21.73
C VAL A 613 -1.50 24.16 -20.82
N SER A 614 -2.52 24.77 -20.22
CA SER A 614 -2.35 25.75 -19.16
C SER A 614 -2.96 25.22 -17.85
N PRO A 615 -2.17 25.08 -16.76
CA PRO A 615 -2.68 24.57 -15.49
C PRO A 615 -3.88 25.37 -14.92
N THR A 616 -4.05 26.64 -15.28
CA THR A 616 -5.22 27.45 -14.87
C THR A 616 -6.50 27.08 -15.64
N ASN A 617 -6.41 26.42 -16.80
CA ASN A 617 -7.55 25.98 -17.60
C ASN A 617 -7.90 24.50 -17.41
N ARG A 618 -7.20 23.78 -16.52
CA ARG A 618 -7.28 22.31 -16.37
C ARG A 618 -8.69 21.76 -16.25
N THR A 619 -9.60 22.46 -15.55
CA THR A 619 -11.00 22.02 -15.42
C THR A 619 -11.73 21.97 -16.76
N LYS A 620 -11.57 23.01 -17.59
CA LYS A 620 -12.22 23.06 -18.90
C LYS A 620 -11.61 22.03 -19.85
N GLU A 621 -10.28 21.91 -19.84
CA GLU A 621 -9.56 20.98 -20.70
C GLU A 621 -9.86 19.52 -20.36
N TYR A 622 -9.98 19.17 -19.07
CA TYR A 622 -10.43 17.84 -18.65
C TYR A 622 -11.84 17.53 -19.17
N ARG A 623 -12.78 18.47 -19.03
CA ARG A 623 -14.14 18.32 -19.58
C ARG A 623 -14.11 18.14 -21.11
N GLN A 624 -13.21 18.82 -21.81
CA GLN A 624 -13.01 18.64 -23.25
C GLN A 624 -12.45 17.26 -23.61
N MET A 625 -11.54 16.71 -22.81
CA MET A 625 -11.08 15.31 -22.96
C MET A 625 -12.25 14.33 -22.82
N VAL A 626 -13.05 14.45 -21.74
CA VAL A 626 -14.21 13.57 -21.52
C VAL A 626 -15.19 13.65 -22.70
N MET A 627 -15.46 14.86 -23.20
CA MET A 627 -16.28 15.05 -24.40
C MET A 627 -15.65 14.40 -25.63
N GLY A 628 -14.35 14.57 -25.86
CA GLY A 628 -13.64 14.01 -27.01
C GLY A 628 -13.69 12.48 -27.05
N LEU A 629 -13.51 11.83 -25.89
CA LEU A 629 -13.64 10.38 -25.75
C LEU A 629 -15.08 9.90 -25.92
N ASN A 630 -16.05 10.56 -25.29
CA ASN A 630 -17.47 10.21 -25.46
C ASN A 630 -17.95 10.37 -26.91
N GLN A 631 -17.51 11.43 -27.61
CA GLN A 631 -17.79 11.63 -29.03
C GLN A 631 -17.13 10.57 -29.93
N ALA A 632 -16.00 10.00 -29.49
CA ALA A 632 -15.37 8.86 -30.15
C ALA A 632 -16.08 7.51 -29.86
N GLY A 633 -17.15 7.52 -29.04
CA GLY A 633 -17.92 6.33 -28.67
C GLY A 633 -17.42 5.63 -27.39
N LEU A 634 -16.51 6.25 -26.64
CA LEU A 634 -15.85 5.66 -25.48
C LEU A 634 -16.28 6.35 -24.18
N ARG A 635 -16.67 5.57 -23.18
CA ARG A 635 -16.85 6.02 -21.79
C ARG A 635 -15.51 6.28 -21.13
N VAL A 636 -15.50 7.11 -20.08
CA VAL A 636 -14.27 7.46 -19.33
C VAL A 636 -14.37 6.91 -17.92
N ILE A 637 -13.44 6.03 -17.56
CA ILE A 637 -13.22 5.52 -16.22
C ILE A 637 -12.01 6.23 -15.64
N GLN A 638 -12.09 6.67 -14.40
CA GLN A 638 -10.98 7.32 -13.70
C GLN A 638 -10.36 6.36 -12.68
N ASP A 639 -9.04 6.25 -12.68
CA ASP A 639 -8.30 5.66 -11.57
C ASP A 639 -8.35 6.57 -10.34
N VAL A 640 -8.74 6.03 -9.20
CA VAL A 640 -8.83 6.75 -7.93
C VAL A 640 -8.02 6.04 -6.85
N VAL A 641 -7.23 6.83 -6.13
CA VAL A 641 -6.20 6.32 -5.21
C VAL A 641 -6.50 6.86 -3.81
N PHE A 642 -7.54 6.33 -3.18
CA PHE A 642 -7.93 6.78 -1.83
C PHE A 642 -7.20 6.03 -0.72
N ASN A 643 -6.49 4.94 -1.03
CA ASN A 643 -5.87 4.05 -0.04
C ASN A 643 -4.63 4.65 0.64
N HIS A 644 -4.05 5.71 0.06
CA HIS A 644 -2.95 6.48 0.66
C HIS A 644 -2.95 7.94 0.20
N THR A 645 -2.09 8.74 0.82
CA THR A 645 -1.66 10.06 0.32
C THR A 645 -0.18 10.03 0.00
N ASN A 646 0.32 10.95 -0.84
CA ASN A 646 1.75 11.07 -1.11
C ASN A 646 2.58 11.30 0.17
N ALA A 647 2.08 12.06 1.15
CA ALA A 647 2.81 12.35 2.37
C ALA A 647 1.91 12.63 3.59
N ALA A 648 2.40 12.25 4.76
CA ALA A 648 1.82 12.55 6.08
C ALA A 648 2.74 13.46 6.91
N GLY A 649 2.34 13.77 8.13
CA GLY A 649 3.06 14.59 9.08
C GLY A 649 3.26 16.03 8.61
N MET A 650 4.45 16.57 8.92
CA MET A 650 4.82 17.95 8.57
C MET A 650 5.51 18.08 7.20
N ALA A 651 5.54 17.03 6.38
CA ALA A 651 6.15 17.04 5.05
C ALA A 651 5.47 18.06 4.12
N GLU A 652 6.23 18.68 3.20
CA GLU A 652 5.76 19.80 2.34
C GLU A 652 4.43 19.51 1.64
N LYS A 653 4.30 18.32 1.06
CA LYS A 653 3.13 17.86 0.30
C LYS A 653 2.10 17.10 1.15
N SER A 654 2.14 17.24 2.48
CA SER A 654 1.08 16.75 3.35
C SER A 654 0.01 17.82 3.56
N VAL A 655 -1.26 17.44 3.35
CA VAL A 655 -2.43 18.31 3.52
C VAL A 655 -3.24 17.85 4.73
N LEU A 656 -3.74 16.61 4.68
CA LEU A 656 -4.68 16.08 5.66
C LEU A 656 -4.10 16.02 7.08
N ASP A 657 -2.86 15.52 7.22
CA ASP A 657 -2.23 15.32 8.53
C ASP A 657 -1.78 16.63 9.18
N ARG A 658 -1.56 17.69 8.40
CA ARG A 658 -1.30 19.04 8.94
C ARG A 658 -2.54 19.72 9.51
N ILE A 659 -3.73 19.25 9.13
CA ILE A 659 -5.01 19.82 9.58
C ILE A 659 -5.56 19.05 10.77
N VAL A 660 -5.59 17.71 10.67
CA VAL A 660 -6.05 16.82 11.76
C VAL A 660 -5.05 15.67 11.94
N PRO A 661 -3.93 15.94 12.66
CA PRO A 661 -2.86 14.97 12.82
C PRO A 661 -3.33 13.63 13.39
N GLY A 662 -2.92 12.53 12.77
CA GLY A 662 -3.21 11.16 13.21
C GLY A 662 -4.65 10.69 12.98
N TYR A 663 -5.47 11.45 12.24
CA TYR A 663 -6.86 11.08 11.93
C TYR A 663 -7.02 10.46 10.54
N TYR A 664 -6.55 11.11 9.47
CA TYR A 664 -6.82 10.63 8.11
C TYR A 664 -5.97 9.42 7.71
N HIS A 665 -4.90 9.16 8.46
CA HIS A 665 -3.97 8.07 8.20
C HIS A 665 -4.20 6.90 9.14
N ARG A 666 -3.95 5.70 8.64
CA ARG A 666 -3.96 4.50 9.47
C ARG A 666 -2.65 4.42 10.24
N LEU A 667 -2.75 4.18 11.55
CA LEU A 667 -1.61 4.12 12.43
C LEU A 667 -1.39 2.69 12.95
N ASN A 668 -0.12 2.33 13.12
CA ASN A 668 0.28 1.13 13.84
C ASN A 668 0.02 1.30 15.35
N LEU A 669 0.25 0.24 16.14
CA LEU A 669 -0.02 0.26 17.59
C LEU A 669 0.88 1.23 18.37
N ASP A 670 1.97 1.71 17.79
CA ASP A 670 2.87 2.71 18.37
C ASP A 670 2.53 4.14 17.92
N GLY A 671 1.56 4.31 17.02
CA GLY A 671 1.15 5.62 16.48
C GLY A 671 1.94 6.08 15.26
N GLY A 672 2.77 5.22 14.66
CA GLY A 672 3.42 5.48 13.38
C GLY A 672 2.48 5.22 12.20
N VAL A 673 2.60 6.01 11.14
CA VAL A 673 1.80 5.84 9.91
C VAL A 673 2.16 4.53 9.22
N GLU A 674 1.16 3.72 8.88
CA GLU A 674 1.32 2.49 8.10
C GLU A 674 1.67 2.85 6.64
N ASN A 675 2.57 2.08 6.01
CA ASN A 675 3.03 2.35 4.62
C ASN A 675 2.98 1.11 3.71
N SER A 676 2.08 0.16 3.98
CA SER A 676 2.03 -1.06 3.19
C SER A 676 1.66 -0.82 1.73
N THR A 677 0.95 0.27 1.40
CA THR A 677 0.50 0.55 0.03
C THR A 677 1.62 1.04 -0.87
N CYS A 678 2.64 1.69 -0.28
CA CYS A 678 3.85 2.32 -0.86
C CYS A 678 4.17 3.63 -0.12
N CYS A 679 3.12 4.32 0.33
CA CYS A 679 3.12 5.67 0.90
C CYS A 679 2.25 5.72 2.16
N ALA A 680 1.87 6.91 2.63
CA ALA A 680 1.12 7.07 3.87
C ALA A 680 -0.33 6.56 3.76
N ASN A 681 -0.60 5.34 4.24
CA ASN A 681 -1.91 4.68 4.19
C ASN A 681 -3.00 5.57 4.81
N THR A 682 -4.14 5.71 4.15
CA THR A 682 -5.32 6.38 4.71
C THR A 682 -6.16 5.41 5.53
N ALA A 683 -7.00 5.94 6.41
CA ALA A 683 -7.94 5.16 7.23
C ALA A 683 -9.39 5.43 6.80
N THR A 684 -9.88 4.79 5.73
CA THR A 684 -11.28 4.98 5.28
C THR A 684 -12.31 4.44 6.27
N GLU A 685 -11.91 3.61 7.23
CA GLU A 685 -12.75 3.23 8.36
C GLU A 685 -13.08 4.40 9.32
N HIS A 686 -12.40 5.55 9.18
CA HIS A 686 -12.74 6.78 9.89
C HIS A 686 -13.74 7.61 9.08
N LYS A 687 -14.82 8.07 9.74
CA LYS A 687 -16.01 8.64 9.07
C LYS A 687 -15.70 9.82 8.14
N MET A 688 -14.74 10.68 8.48
CA MET A 688 -14.43 11.87 7.69
C MET A 688 -13.47 11.57 6.52
N MET A 689 -12.67 10.50 6.60
CA MET A 689 -11.91 10.00 5.46
C MET A 689 -12.84 9.26 4.48
N GLU A 690 -13.76 8.42 4.99
CA GLU A 690 -14.83 7.82 4.18
C GLU A 690 -15.64 8.91 3.46
N LYS A 691 -16.05 9.95 4.20
CA LYS A 691 -16.79 11.07 3.63
C LYS A 691 -16.01 11.79 2.53
N LEU A 692 -14.71 12.07 2.73
CA LEU A 692 -13.87 12.68 1.70
C LEU A 692 -13.83 11.82 0.44
N MET A 693 -13.70 10.50 0.58
CA MET A 693 -13.75 9.56 -0.54
C MET A 693 -15.11 9.61 -1.25
N LEU A 694 -16.23 9.50 -0.52
CA LEU A 694 -17.58 9.51 -1.08
C LEU A 694 -17.88 10.83 -1.81
N ASP A 695 -17.57 11.96 -1.17
CA ASP A 695 -17.77 13.30 -1.73
C ASP A 695 -16.94 13.48 -3.01
N SER A 696 -15.69 13.00 -3.02
CA SER A 696 -14.80 13.06 -4.20
C SER A 696 -15.36 12.24 -5.37
N VAL A 697 -15.80 11.01 -5.13
CA VAL A 697 -16.41 10.15 -6.17
C VAL A 697 -17.67 10.79 -6.75
N VAL A 698 -18.56 11.29 -5.89
CA VAL A 698 -19.78 12.00 -6.33
C VAL A 698 -19.43 13.28 -7.08
N PHE A 699 -18.40 14.01 -6.65
CA PHE A 699 -17.93 15.21 -7.30
C PHE A 699 -17.43 14.92 -8.72
N TRP A 700 -16.55 13.93 -8.92
CA TRP A 700 -16.08 13.55 -10.26
C TRP A 700 -17.20 13.08 -11.18
N ALA A 701 -18.13 12.28 -10.65
CA ALA A 701 -19.32 11.84 -11.38
C ALA A 701 -20.16 13.03 -11.86
N LYS A 702 -20.30 14.09 -11.07
CA LYS A 702 -21.16 15.25 -11.41
C LYS A 702 -20.44 16.33 -12.20
N ALA A 703 -19.31 16.81 -11.68
CA ALA A 703 -18.59 17.97 -12.20
C ALA A 703 -17.82 17.66 -13.49
N TYR A 704 -17.37 16.42 -13.64
CA TYR A 704 -16.58 15.94 -14.78
C TYR A 704 -17.25 14.79 -15.54
N LYS A 705 -18.47 14.39 -15.15
CA LYS A 705 -19.27 13.37 -15.84
C LYS A 705 -18.48 12.07 -16.07
N VAL A 706 -17.64 11.64 -15.13
CA VAL A 706 -16.91 10.37 -15.26
C VAL A 706 -17.92 9.20 -15.30
N ASP A 707 -17.63 8.18 -16.10
CA ASP A 707 -18.51 7.03 -16.40
C ASP A 707 -18.18 5.77 -15.57
N GLY A 708 -17.12 5.79 -14.77
CA GLY A 708 -16.76 4.72 -13.85
C GLY A 708 -15.50 5.02 -13.04
N PHE A 709 -15.24 4.21 -12.02
CA PHE A 709 -14.11 4.36 -11.12
C PHE A 709 -13.37 3.04 -10.92
N ARG A 710 -12.05 3.05 -11.11
CA ARG A 710 -11.15 1.97 -10.70
C ARG A 710 -10.51 2.38 -9.38
N PHE A 711 -10.73 1.62 -8.33
CA PHE A 711 -10.13 1.85 -7.01
C PHE A 711 -8.79 1.11 -6.91
N ASP A 712 -7.73 1.90 -6.83
CA ASP A 712 -6.39 1.42 -6.51
C ASP A 712 -6.35 0.80 -5.12
N LEU A 713 -5.68 -0.35 -4.99
CA LEU A 713 -5.56 -1.15 -3.76
C LEU A 713 -6.88 -1.17 -2.95
N MET A 714 -8.00 -1.47 -3.62
CA MET A 714 -9.34 -1.47 -3.04
C MET A 714 -9.46 -2.32 -1.78
N GLY A 715 -8.63 -3.36 -1.63
CA GLY A 715 -8.52 -4.17 -0.42
C GLY A 715 -8.08 -3.42 0.85
N HIS A 716 -7.61 -2.16 0.76
CA HIS A 716 -7.31 -1.28 1.89
C HIS A 716 -8.50 -0.42 2.35
N HIS A 717 -9.64 -0.54 1.68
CA HIS A 717 -10.91 0.05 2.07
C HIS A 717 -11.83 -0.96 2.75
N MET A 718 -12.77 -0.50 3.59
CA MET A 718 -13.75 -1.40 4.17
C MET A 718 -14.79 -1.79 3.11
N LEU A 719 -15.28 -3.03 3.17
CA LEU A 719 -16.37 -3.50 2.31
C LEU A 719 -17.60 -2.59 2.41
N GLN A 720 -17.85 -2.04 3.60
CA GLN A 720 -18.96 -1.13 3.83
C GLN A 720 -18.76 0.22 3.11
N ASP A 721 -17.53 0.74 3.06
CA ASP A 721 -17.21 1.99 2.34
C ASP A 721 -17.54 1.82 0.85
N MET A 722 -17.16 0.68 0.26
CA MET A 722 -17.44 0.40 -1.16
C MET A 722 -18.94 0.24 -1.45
N LYS A 723 -19.71 -0.35 -0.53
CA LYS A 723 -21.18 -0.38 -0.61
C LYS A 723 -21.78 1.03 -0.51
N ASN A 724 -21.19 1.90 0.30
CA ASN A 724 -21.61 3.29 0.42
C ASN A 724 -21.26 4.10 -0.84
N VAL A 725 -20.13 3.85 -1.51
CA VAL A 725 -19.80 4.39 -2.84
C VAL A 725 -20.89 4.01 -3.84
N ARG A 726 -21.24 2.73 -3.94
CA ARG A 726 -22.30 2.26 -4.84
C ARG A 726 -23.64 2.95 -4.56
N LYS A 727 -24.04 3.01 -3.29
CA LYS A 727 -25.27 3.70 -2.87
C LYS A 727 -25.26 5.19 -3.22
N ALA A 728 -24.13 5.88 -3.03
CA ALA A 728 -23.99 7.30 -3.34
C ALA A 728 -24.11 7.57 -4.84
N LEU A 729 -23.49 6.72 -5.67
CA LEU A 729 -23.62 6.80 -7.13
C LEU A 729 -25.04 6.49 -7.59
N ASP A 730 -25.69 5.45 -7.07
CA ASP A 730 -27.07 5.08 -7.43
C ASP A 730 -28.11 6.18 -7.19
N ALA A 731 -27.81 7.12 -6.28
CA ALA A 731 -28.67 8.25 -5.99
C ALA A 731 -28.60 9.37 -7.05
N LEU A 732 -27.61 9.34 -7.95
CA LEU A 732 -27.43 10.35 -8.99
C LEU A 732 -28.33 10.06 -10.19
N THR A 733 -29.04 11.10 -10.67
CA THR A 733 -29.97 10.98 -11.80
C THR A 733 -29.70 12.04 -12.86
N LEU A 734 -30.02 11.74 -14.13
CA LEU A 734 -29.85 12.70 -15.23
C LEU A 734 -30.61 14.01 -14.98
N ALA A 735 -31.81 13.93 -14.41
CA ALA A 735 -32.65 15.09 -14.17
C ALA A 735 -32.09 16.04 -13.08
N LYS A 736 -31.51 15.48 -12.00
CA LYS A 736 -31.03 16.26 -10.85
C LYS A 736 -29.54 16.61 -10.96
N ASP A 737 -28.73 15.66 -11.41
CA ASP A 737 -27.27 15.69 -11.30
C ASP A 737 -26.59 15.71 -12.68
N GLY A 738 -27.35 15.54 -13.76
CA GLY A 738 -26.83 15.55 -15.13
C GLY A 738 -26.08 14.28 -15.53
N VAL A 739 -26.14 13.22 -14.73
CA VAL A 739 -25.55 11.89 -14.98
C VAL A 739 -26.46 10.77 -14.49
N ASP A 740 -26.46 9.62 -15.17
CA ASP A 740 -27.14 8.41 -14.71
C ASP A 740 -26.19 7.57 -13.86
N GLY A 741 -26.31 7.70 -12.54
CA GLY A 741 -25.40 7.07 -11.60
C GLY A 741 -25.45 5.55 -11.60
N LYS A 742 -26.57 4.94 -11.99
CA LYS A 742 -26.72 3.48 -12.14
C LYS A 742 -25.91 2.91 -13.30
N LYS A 743 -25.46 3.77 -14.22
CA LYS A 743 -24.60 3.42 -15.35
C LYS A 743 -23.12 3.68 -15.07
N ILE A 744 -22.79 4.23 -13.90
CA ILE A 744 -21.41 4.41 -13.45
C ILE A 744 -20.93 3.10 -12.84
N TYR A 745 -19.92 2.49 -13.44
CA TYR A 745 -19.37 1.21 -13.00
C TYR A 745 -18.24 1.40 -11.98
N VAL A 746 -18.10 0.48 -11.03
CA VAL A 746 -17.07 0.52 -9.98
C VAL A 746 -16.36 -0.82 -9.94
N TYR A 747 -15.04 -0.79 -9.96
CA TYR A 747 -14.18 -1.96 -9.79
C TYR A 747 -12.85 -1.56 -9.14
N GLY A 748 -11.99 -2.51 -8.81
CA GLY A 748 -10.67 -2.19 -8.27
C GLY A 748 -9.82 -3.41 -7.92
N GLU A 749 -8.77 -3.15 -7.16
CA GLU A 749 -7.79 -4.14 -6.73
C GLU A 749 -8.12 -4.74 -5.36
N GLY A 750 -8.89 -5.84 -5.36
CA GLY A 750 -9.31 -6.52 -4.12
C GLY A 750 -8.24 -7.39 -3.45
N TRP A 751 -6.97 -6.99 -3.49
CA TRP A 751 -5.83 -7.74 -2.90
C TRP A 751 -5.87 -7.70 -1.37
N ASP A 752 -5.43 -8.77 -0.69
CA ASP A 752 -5.48 -8.88 0.78
C ASP A 752 -4.07 -8.98 1.41
N PHE A 753 -3.52 -7.84 1.84
CA PHE A 753 -2.17 -7.75 2.42
C PHE A 753 -2.03 -6.56 3.38
N GLY A 754 -0.87 -6.44 4.01
CA GLY A 754 -0.58 -5.36 4.95
C GLY A 754 -1.33 -5.50 6.28
N GLU A 755 -1.59 -4.36 6.92
CA GLU A 755 -2.25 -4.23 8.21
C GLU A 755 -3.75 -4.59 8.18
N VAL A 756 -4.38 -4.52 7.01
CA VAL A 756 -5.81 -4.85 6.81
C VAL A 756 -6.06 -6.35 6.62
N GLN A 757 -5.01 -7.11 6.28
CA GLN A 757 -5.09 -8.51 5.88
C GLN A 757 -5.94 -9.36 6.82
N GLY A 758 -6.80 -10.22 6.25
CA GLY A 758 -7.64 -11.13 7.04
C GLY A 758 -8.65 -10.40 7.93
N GLY A 759 -9.01 -9.17 7.58
CA GLY A 759 -9.96 -8.35 8.32
C GLY A 759 -9.45 -7.82 9.65
N LYS A 760 -8.13 -7.70 9.84
CA LYS A 760 -7.50 -7.22 11.09
C LYS A 760 -7.96 -5.82 11.51
N ARG A 761 -8.35 -4.98 10.56
CA ARG A 761 -8.89 -3.62 10.81
C ARG A 761 -10.41 -3.51 10.63
N GLY A 762 -11.08 -4.59 10.24
CA GLY A 762 -12.48 -4.62 9.81
C GLY A 762 -12.61 -5.41 8.52
N VAL A 763 -13.83 -5.75 8.10
CA VAL A 763 -14.05 -6.50 6.85
C VAL A 763 -13.70 -5.61 5.66
N ASN A 764 -12.53 -5.84 5.08
CA ASN A 764 -11.99 -5.09 3.96
C ASN A 764 -12.53 -5.58 2.60
N ALA A 765 -12.47 -4.73 1.56
CA ALA A 765 -13.05 -4.97 0.24
C ALA A 765 -12.17 -5.88 -0.65
N THR A 766 -11.89 -7.10 -0.16
CA THR A 766 -11.14 -8.13 -0.90
C THR A 766 -12.00 -8.80 -1.97
N GLN A 767 -11.36 -9.47 -2.94
CA GLN A 767 -12.04 -10.27 -3.96
C GLN A 767 -13.10 -11.22 -3.38
N LEU A 768 -12.79 -11.89 -2.26
CA LEU A 768 -13.71 -12.82 -1.59
C LEU A 768 -14.87 -12.10 -0.89
N ASN A 769 -14.58 -10.96 -0.26
CA ASN A 769 -15.57 -10.18 0.50
C ASN A 769 -16.54 -9.40 -0.40
N LEU A 770 -16.18 -9.16 -1.66
CA LEU A 770 -16.99 -8.45 -2.66
C LEU A 770 -18.10 -9.31 -3.29
N TYR A 771 -18.17 -10.60 -2.98
CA TYR A 771 -19.18 -11.52 -3.50
C TYR A 771 -20.61 -10.95 -3.38
N GLY A 772 -21.28 -10.77 -4.53
CA GLY A 772 -22.68 -10.34 -4.60
C GLY A 772 -22.90 -8.83 -4.41
N THR A 773 -21.85 -8.02 -4.47
CA THR A 773 -21.94 -6.56 -4.38
C THR A 773 -22.18 -5.86 -5.71
N GLY A 774 -21.90 -6.53 -6.84
CA GLY A 774 -21.88 -5.92 -8.17
C GLY A 774 -20.70 -4.95 -8.41
N ILE A 775 -19.66 -5.03 -7.56
CA ILE A 775 -18.41 -4.27 -7.70
C ILE A 775 -17.34 -5.22 -8.23
N GLY A 776 -16.67 -4.82 -9.31
CA GLY A 776 -15.64 -5.64 -9.96
C GLY A 776 -14.34 -5.73 -9.18
N SER A 777 -13.63 -6.85 -9.33
CA SER A 777 -12.22 -6.95 -8.94
C SER A 777 -11.37 -7.57 -10.03
N PHE A 778 -10.11 -7.14 -10.14
CA PHE A 778 -9.14 -7.76 -11.04
C PHE A 778 -8.95 -9.24 -10.75
N ASN A 779 -8.90 -10.04 -11.81
CA ASN A 779 -8.71 -11.48 -11.75
C ASN A 779 -7.27 -11.88 -12.10
N ASP A 780 -6.45 -11.96 -11.07
CA ASP A 780 -5.09 -12.49 -11.07
C ASP A 780 -5.01 -13.98 -11.47
N ARG A 781 -6.06 -14.77 -11.25
CA ARG A 781 -6.05 -16.22 -11.56
C ARG A 781 -5.92 -16.45 -13.07
N ILE A 782 -6.74 -15.78 -13.87
CA ILE A 782 -6.70 -15.93 -15.34
C ILE A 782 -5.41 -15.33 -15.91
N ARG A 783 -4.94 -14.20 -15.36
CA ARG A 783 -3.69 -13.53 -15.74
C ARG A 783 -2.51 -14.48 -15.62
N ASP A 784 -2.34 -15.08 -14.45
CA ASP A 784 -1.21 -15.96 -14.12
C ASP A 784 -1.30 -17.29 -14.86
N ALA A 785 -2.51 -17.82 -15.04
CA ALA A 785 -2.70 -19.05 -15.80
C ALA A 785 -2.38 -18.87 -17.30
N LEU A 786 -2.69 -17.72 -17.89
CA LEU A 786 -2.35 -17.42 -19.28
C LEU A 786 -0.86 -17.16 -19.47
N ARG A 787 -0.31 -16.18 -18.74
CA ARG A 787 1.09 -15.75 -18.91
C ARG A 787 2.07 -16.76 -18.35
N GLY A 788 1.79 -17.32 -17.17
CA GLY A 788 2.71 -18.16 -16.41
C GLY A 788 3.44 -17.42 -15.30
N GLY A 789 3.56 -18.08 -14.16
CA GLY A 789 4.14 -17.51 -12.94
C GLY A 789 3.20 -16.47 -12.32
N SER A 790 3.79 -15.54 -11.58
CA SER A 790 3.16 -14.35 -11.01
C SER A 790 4.16 -13.18 -11.07
N PRO A 791 3.75 -11.94 -10.75
CA PRO A 791 4.67 -10.80 -10.61
C PRO A 791 5.88 -11.01 -9.69
N PHE A 792 5.83 -12.00 -8.79
CA PHE A 792 6.86 -12.24 -7.77
C PHE A 792 7.69 -13.51 -8.01
N THR A 793 7.42 -14.26 -9.08
CA THR A 793 8.18 -15.48 -9.45
C THR A 793 9.23 -15.17 -10.52
N ASP A 794 10.04 -16.16 -10.90
CA ASP A 794 10.98 -15.98 -12.01
C ASP A 794 10.22 -15.63 -13.32
N PRO A 795 10.62 -14.59 -14.06
CA PRO A 795 9.89 -14.12 -15.23
C PRO A 795 9.84 -15.15 -16.37
N ARG A 796 10.71 -16.17 -16.38
CA ARG A 796 10.74 -17.22 -17.41
C ARG A 796 9.70 -18.33 -17.20
N GLU A 797 8.98 -18.34 -16.08
CA GLU A 797 7.96 -19.37 -15.83
C GLU A 797 6.83 -19.33 -16.87
N GLN A 798 6.61 -20.45 -17.59
CA GLN A 798 5.63 -20.53 -18.67
C GLN A 798 4.20 -20.79 -18.16
N GLY A 799 3.22 -20.22 -18.85
CA GLY A 799 1.80 -20.46 -18.68
C GLY A 799 1.17 -21.15 -19.88
N PHE A 800 -0.16 -21.20 -19.90
CA PHE A 800 -0.92 -21.83 -20.98
C PHE A 800 -0.61 -21.19 -22.34
N ALA A 801 -0.57 -19.86 -22.43
CA ALA A 801 -0.40 -19.15 -23.70
C ALA A 801 1.07 -18.95 -24.10
N THR A 802 2.03 -19.38 -23.28
CA THR A 802 3.47 -19.18 -23.52
C THR A 802 4.27 -20.48 -23.63
N GLY A 803 3.59 -21.62 -23.77
CA GLY A 803 4.24 -22.89 -24.15
C GLY A 803 4.55 -23.87 -23.04
N LEU A 804 3.95 -23.73 -21.85
CA LEU A 804 4.09 -24.72 -20.79
C LEU A 804 3.79 -26.14 -21.34
N LEU A 805 4.65 -27.11 -21.00
CA LEU A 805 4.65 -28.50 -21.47
C LEU A 805 4.95 -28.69 -22.97
N THR A 806 4.21 -28.03 -23.86
CA THR A 806 4.26 -28.31 -25.31
C THR A 806 5.33 -27.54 -26.07
N SER A 807 5.95 -26.51 -25.46
CA SER A 807 6.98 -25.68 -26.09
C SER A 807 7.96 -25.14 -25.05
N PHE A 808 8.71 -26.04 -24.42
CA PHE A 808 9.58 -25.74 -23.28
C PHE A 808 10.69 -24.73 -23.59
N ASN A 809 10.85 -23.71 -22.73
CA ASN A 809 11.82 -22.64 -22.92
C ASN A 809 13.20 -22.88 -22.29
N GLY A 810 13.43 -24.03 -21.65
CA GLY A 810 14.70 -24.36 -21.01
C GLY A 810 14.81 -23.94 -19.54
N PHE A 811 13.78 -23.32 -18.95
CA PHE A 811 13.77 -22.89 -17.54
C PHE A 811 12.85 -23.76 -16.66
N GLY A 812 13.36 -24.16 -15.49
CA GLY A 812 12.63 -25.01 -14.53
C GLY A 812 12.77 -26.51 -14.81
N VAL A 813 12.07 -27.34 -14.02
CA VAL A 813 12.05 -28.80 -14.21
C VAL A 813 10.91 -29.22 -15.13
N THR A 814 11.12 -30.28 -15.91
CA THR A 814 10.09 -30.88 -16.78
C THR A 814 9.11 -31.76 -16.01
N ALA A 815 9.54 -32.33 -14.88
CA ALA A 815 8.68 -33.11 -14.00
C ALA A 815 7.53 -32.24 -13.43
N GLY A 816 6.30 -32.76 -13.47
CA GLY A 816 5.11 -32.07 -12.95
C GLY A 816 4.54 -30.96 -13.85
N GLN A 817 5.12 -30.68 -15.01
CA GLN A 817 4.58 -29.67 -15.95
C GLN A 817 3.18 -30.02 -16.46
N GLN A 818 2.89 -31.31 -16.61
CA GLN A 818 1.57 -31.77 -17.00
C GLN A 818 0.52 -31.42 -15.95
N ASP A 819 0.79 -31.69 -14.67
CA ASP A 819 -0.13 -31.37 -13.57
C ASP A 819 -0.28 -29.86 -13.38
N ARG A 820 0.83 -29.11 -13.55
CA ARG A 820 0.79 -27.65 -13.59
C ARG A 820 -0.12 -27.16 -14.72
N LEU A 821 0.04 -27.65 -15.94
CA LEU A 821 -0.79 -27.25 -17.09
C LEU A 821 -2.27 -27.60 -16.86
N LYS A 822 -2.57 -28.77 -16.29
CA LYS A 822 -3.92 -29.16 -15.90
C LYS A 822 -4.53 -28.17 -14.91
N ASN A 823 -3.79 -27.81 -13.86
CA ASN A 823 -4.24 -26.82 -12.88
C ASN A 823 -4.46 -25.44 -13.52
N LEU A 824 -3.52 -24.95 -14.34
CA LEU A 824 -3.70 -23.68 -15.06
C LEU A 824 -4.91 -23.73 -15.99
N THR A 825 -5.14 -24.85 -16.67
CA THR A 825 -6.31 -25.01 -17.55
C THR A 825 -7.62 -24.92 -16.75
N ASP A 826 -7.68 -25.50 -15.56
CA ASP A 826 -8.87 -25.37 -14.71
C ASP A 826 -9.04 -23.94 -14.17
N LEU A 827 -7.97 -23.22 -13.83
CA LEU A 827 -8.04 -21.79 -13.52
C LEU A 827 -8.59 -20.98 -14.71
N LEU A 828 -8.16 -21.29 -15.94
CA LEU A 828 -8.69 -20.65 -17.15
C LEU A 828 -10.17 -20.96 -17.36
N LYS A 829 -10.63 -22.19 -17.11
CA LYS A 829 -12.05 -22.53 -17.18
C LYS A 829 -12.86 -21.69 -16.19
N VAL A 830 -12.36 -21.52 -14.98
CA VAL A 830 -12.99 -20.65 -13.97
C VAL A 830 -13.05 -19.20 -14.47
N GLY A 831 -11.92 -18.62 -14.90
CA GLY A 831 -11.90 -17.25 -15.44
C GLY A 831 -12.81 -17.05 -16.67
N ILE A 832 -12.78 -17.97 -17.64
CA ILE A 832 -13.64 -17.92 -18.83
C ILE A 832 -15.14 -17.93 -18.48
N SER A 833 -15.51 -18.60 -17.39
CA SER A 833 -16.88 -18.63 -16.88
C SER A 833 -17.29 -17.38 -16.09
N GLY A 834 -16.48 -16.32 -16.07
CA GLY A 834 -16.75 -15.09 -15.31
C GLY A 834 -16.32 -15.20 -13.84
N ASN A 835 -15.29 -16.02 -13.60
CA ASN A 835 -14.69 -16.32 -12.29
C ASN A 835 -15.70 -16.68 -11.18
N LEU A 836 -16.78 -17.33 -11.59
CA LEU A 836 -17.94 -17.58 -10.75
C LEU A 836 -17.64 -18.63 -9.68
N ARG A 837 -17.94 -18.29 -8.43
CA ARG A 837 -17.77 -19.17 -7.27
C ARG A 837 -18.50 -20.49 -7.42
N ASP A 838 -19.76 -20.42 -7.87
CA ASP A 838 -20.70 -21.55 -7.89
C ASP A 838 -20.87 -22.19 -9.27
N PHE A 839 -20.15 -21.74 -10.30
CA PHE A 839 -20.20 -22.38 -11.63
C PHE A 839 -19.59 -23.78 -11.58
N THR A 840 -20.29 -24.75 -12.15
CA THR A 840 -19.94 -26.17 -12.10
C THR A 840 -19.43 -26.66 -13.46
N PHE A 841 -18.32 -27.40 -13.45
CA PHE A 841 -17.72 -27.96 -14.65
C PHE A 841 -16.85 -29.19 -14.35
N LYS A 842 -16.37 -29.85 -15.39
CA LYS A 842 -15.41 -30.96 -15.29
C LYS A 842 -13.96 -30.42 -15.22
N ASN A 843 -13.30 -30.66 -14.09
CA ASN A 843 -11.88 -30.34 -13.93
C ASN A 843 -11.01 -31.26 -14.80
N ALA A 844 -9.70 -31.02 -14.83
CA ALA A 844 -8.75 -31.82 -15.60
C ALA A 844 -8.62 -33.28 -15.12
N ALA A 845 -9.14 -33.61 -13.93
CA ALA A 845 -9.25 -34.97 -13.43
C ALA A 845 -10.60 -35.66 -13.80
N GLY A 846 -11.51 -34.98 -14.50
CA GLY A 846 -12.82 -35.49 -14.90
C GLY A 846 -13.89 -35.42 -13.79
N GLU A 847 -13.59 -34.75 -12.68
CA GLU A 847 -14.48 -34.57 -11.55
C GLU A 847 -15.36 -33.33 -11.75
N THR A 848 -16.62 -33.40 -11.30
CA THR A 848 -17.49 -32.21 -11.31
C THR A 848 -17.15 -31.36 -10.10
N VAL A 849 -16.64 -30.16 -10.33
CA VAL A 849 -16.25 -29.20 -9.29
C VAL A 849 -16.95 -27.86 -9.50
N LYS A 850 -17.01 -27.07 -8.44
CA LYS A 850 -17.34 -25.64 -8.48
C LYS A 850 -16.09 -24.81 -8.74
N GLY A 851 -16.26 -23.59 -9.27
CA GLY A 851 -15.15 -22.63 -9.41
C GLY A 851 -14.41 -22.36 -8.10
N SER A 852 -15.12 -22.34 -6.96
CA SER A 852 -14.51 -22.17 -5.63
C SER A 852 -13.71 -23.38 -5.12
N GLN A 853 -13.87 -24.55 -5.75
CA GLN A 853 -13.16 -25.78 -5.39
C GLN A 853 -11.85 -25.94 -6.18
N VAL A 854 -11.62 -25.11 -7.21
CA VAL A 854 -10.32 -25.00 -7.87
C VAL A 854 -9.44 -24.07 -7.03
N LEU A 855 -8.21 -24.50 -6.77
CA LEU A 855 -7.28 -23.75 -5.93
C LEU A 855 -6.30 -22.94 -6.76
N TYR A 856 -6.15 -21.68 -6.40
CA TYR A 856 -5.10 -20.78 -6.84
C TYR A 856 -4.02 -20.71 -5.76
N ASN A 857 -2.74 -20.82 -6.18
CA ASN A 857 -1.57 -20.91 -5.30
C ASN A 857 -1.69 -21.95 -4.17
N GLY A 858 -2.46 -23.02 -4.41
CA GLY A 858 -2.61 -24.16 -3.50
C GLY A 858 -3.46 -23.94 -2.25
N ASN A 859 -3.93 -22.72 -1.99
CA ASN A 859 -4.60 -22.39 -0.72
C ASN A 859 -5.82 -21.47 -0.83
N SER A 860 -6.07 -20.84 -1.99
CA SER A 860 -7.14 -19.86 -2.16
C SER A 860 -8.13 -20.31 -3.22
N ALA A 861 -9.43 -20.07 -3.01
CA ALA A 861 -10.44 -20.34 -4.03
C ALA A 861 -10.16 -19.51 -5.30
N ALA A 862 -10.19 -20.17 -6.47
CA ALA A 862 -10.06 -19.50 -7.75
C ALA A 862 -11.32 -18.68 -8.06
N GLY A 863 -12.48 -19.35 -8.11
CA GLY A 863 -13.76 -18.71 -8.36
C GLY A 863 -14.28 -18.01 -7.10
N TYR A 864 -14.48 -16.70 -7.20
CA TYR A 864 -14.94 -15.87 -6.08
C TYR A 864 -16.15 -14.99 -6.42
N ALA A 865 -16.49 -14.79 -7.68
CA ALA A 865 -17.55 -13.88 -8.10
C ALA A 865 -18.96 -14.49 -7.94
N ALA A 866 -19.96 -13.66 -7.64
CA ALA A 866 -21.37 -14.04 -7.67
C ALA A 866 -21.97 -13.91 -9.07
N ASN A 867 -21.55 -12.89 -9.83
CA ASN A 867 -21.98 -12.63 -11.20
C ASN A 867 -20.78 -12.16 -12.04
N PRO A 868 -20.88 -12.27 -13.39
CA PRO A 868 -19.75 -11.92 -14.26
C PRO A 868 -19.35 -10.43 -14.20
N ASP A 869 -20.24 -9.53 -13.79
CA ASP A 869 -19.92 -8.11 -13.57
C ASP A 869 -19.05 -7.86 -12.34
N GLU A 870 -18.69 -8.89 -11.57
CA GLU A 870 -17.71 -8.79 -10.48
C GLU A 870 -16.30 -9.22 -10.90
N ASP A 871 -16.13 -9.70 -12.15
CA ASP A 871 -14.89 -10.28 -12.68
C ASP A 871 -14.28 -9.39 -13.77
N ILE A 872 -13.11 -8.79 -13.46
CA ILE A 872 -12.30 -8.05 -14.43
C ILE A 872 -11.17 -8.96 -14.93
N ASN A 873 -11.37 -9.55 -16.10
CA ASN A 873 -10.41 -10.44 -16.72
C ASN A 873 -9.33 -9.63 -17.45
N TYR A 874 -8.06 -9.91 -17.16
CA TYR A 874 -6.93 -9.23 -17.77
C TYR A 874 -5.72 -10.14 -17.90
N VAL A 875 -4.78 -9.75 -18.77
CA VAL A 875 -3.50 -10.44 -18.95
C VAL A 875 -2.33 -9.46 -18.96
N SER A 876 -2.57 -8.18 -18.78
CA SER A 876 -1.59 -7.09 -18.75
C SER A 876 -2.28 -5.83 -18.25
N ALA A 877 -1.51 -5.01 -17.54
CA ALA A 877 -1.90 -3.70 -17.04
C ALA A 877 -0.66 -2.79 -17.12
N HIS A 878 -0.77 -1.58 -16.60
CA HIS A 878 0.32 -0.63 -16.53
C HIS A 878 1.49 -1.12 -15.66
N ASP A 879 1.19 -1.83 -14.56
CA ASP A 879 2.13 -2.45 -13.64
C ASP A 879 2.64 -3.81 -14.14
N ASN A 880 3.85 -4.18 -13.71
CA ASN A 880 4.58 -5.36 -14.19
C ASN A 880 4.94 -5.25 -15.69
N GLU A 881 5.48 -6.32 -16.28
CA GLU A 881 5.83 -6.31 -17.70
C GLU A 881 4.58 -6.24 -18.59
N THR A 882 4.70 -5.59 -19.76
CA THR A 882 3.65 -5.66 -20.79
C THR A 882 3.41 -7.10 -21.25
N LEU A 883 2.31 -7.35 -21.96
CA LEU A 883 2.07 -8.68 -22.54
C LEU A 883 3.18 -9.13 -23.48
N PHE A 884 3.61 -8.23 -24.38
CA PHE A 884 4.67 -8.57 -25.32
C PHE A 884 5.99 -8.87 -24.61
N ASP A 885 6.36 -8.08 -23.59
CA ASP A 885 7.60 -8.23 -22.83
C ASP A 885 7.63 -9.55 -22.04
N ALA A 886 6.52 -9.92 -21.37
CA ALA A 886 6.44 -11.22 -20.71
C ALA A 886 6.46 -12.40 -21.67
N ILE A 887 5.91 -12.26 -22.88
CA ILE A 887 6.07 -13.29 -23.90
C ILE A 887 7.55 -13.41 -24.31
N GLN A 888 8.30 -12.31 -24.35
CA GLN A 888 9.72 -12.39 -24.66
C GLN A 888 10.50 -13.17 -23.61
N TRP A 889 10.16 -13.00 -22.33
CA TRP A 889 10.72 -13.79 -21.24
C TRP A 889 10.44 -15.30 -21.35
N LYS A 890 9.22 -15.64 -21.79
CA LYS A 890 8.65 -16.98 -21.56
C LYS A 890 8.64 -17.86 -22.80
N ALA A 891 8.57 -17.28 -23.99
CA ALA A 891 8.56 -18.05 -25.23
C ALA A 891 9.90 -18.78 -25.43
N PRO A 892 9.89 -20.00 -25.99
CA PRO A 892 11.10 -20.78 -26.17
C PRO A 892 12.07 -20.09 -27.13
N ALA A 893 13.37 -20.34 -26.95
CA ALA A 893 14.42 -19.64 -27.68
C ALA A 893 14.31 -19.79 -29.22
N ASN A 894 13.72 -20.87 -29.71
CA ASN A 894 13.49 -21.13 -31.14
C ASN A 894 12.15 -20.60 -31.68
N ALA A 895 11.26 -20.02 -30.85
CA ALA A 895 10.03 -19.39 -31.34
C ALA A 895 10.37 -18.10 -32.08
N ASP A 896 10.00 -18.06 -33.36
CA ASP A 896 10.12 -16.86 -34.18
C ASP A 896 9.12 -15.77 -33.75
N LEU A 897 9.32 -14.57 -34.28
CA LEU A 897 8.49 -13.42 -33.92
C LEU A 897 7.01 -13.62 -34.31
N ASN A 898 6.72 -14.27 -35.44
CA ASN A 898 5.33 -14.57 -35.84
C ASN A 898 4.64 -15.46 -34.81
N THR A 899 5.34 -16.47 -34.29
CA THR A 899 4.84 -17.32 -33.20
C THR A 899 4.59 -16.50 -31.93
N ARG A 900 5.51 -15.61 -31.55
CA ARG A 900 5.36 -14.73 -30.38
C ARG A 900 4.18 -13.76 -30.53
N VAL A 901 3.95 -13.21 -31.72
CA VAL A 901 2.75 -12.42 -32.03
C VAL A 901 1.48 -13.24 -31.89
N ARG A 902 1.50 -14.52 -32.29
CA ARG A 902 0.36 -15.43 -32.08
C ARG A 902 0.14 -15.75 -30.59
N MET A 903 1.19 -15.90 -29.78
CA MET A 903 1.06 -16.04 -28.32
C MET A 903 0.40 -14.80 -27.69
N ASN A 904 0.77 -13.60 -28.15
CA ASN A 904 0.14 -12.33 -27.73
C ASN A 904 -1.34 -12.33 -28.08
N ASN A 905 -1.64 -12.59 -29.36
CA ASN A 905 -3.00 -12.63 -29.89
C ASN A 905 -3.87 -13.67 -29.19
N LEU A 906 -3.33 -14.87 -28.91
CA LEU A 906 -4.03 -15.94 -28.19
C LEU A 906 -4.35 -15.54 -26.75
N SER A 907 -3.40 -14.90 -26.06
CA SER A 907 -3.61 -14.39 -24.70
C SER A 907 -4.77 -13.38 -24.67
N LEU A 908 -4.77 -12.43 -25.60
CA LEU A 908 -5.85 -11.46 -25.75
C LEU A 908 -7.17 -12.10 -26.15
N SER A 909 -7.15 -13.16 -26.96
CA SER A 909 -8.35 -13.91 -27.34
C SER A 909 -9.07 -14.51 -26.14
N VAL A 910 -8.33 -15.08 -25.19
CA VAL A 910 -8.94 -15.71 -24.01
C VAL A 910 -9.65 -14.66 -23.16
N ILE A 911 -9.01 -13.50 -22.95
CA ILE A 911 -9.62 -12.38 -22.23
C ILE A 911 -10.83 -11.82 -22.99
N MET A 912 -10.71 -11.57 -24.29
CA MET A 912 -11.79 -10.97 -25.08
C MET A 912 -13.04 -11.84 -25.15
N LEU A 913 -12.87 -13.17 -25.17
CA LEU A 913 -13.95 -14.13 -25.33
C LEU A 913 -14.35 -14.80 -24.00
N SER A 914 -13.83 -14.40 -22.85
CA SER A 914 -14.35 -14.84 -21.56
C SER A 914 -15.67 -14.14 -21.23
N GLN A 915 -16.48 -14.77 -20.37
CA GLN A 915 -17.50 -14.03 -19.62
C GLN A 915 -16.81 -13.06 -18.66
N GLY A 916 -17.60 -12.16 -18.08
CA GLY A 916 -17.09 -11.06 -17.28
C GLY A 916 -16.62 -9.89 -18.14
N ILE A 917 -15.87 -8.96 -17.56
CA ILE A 917 -15.50 -7.70 -18.20
C ILE A 917 -14.03 -7.78 -18.63
N PRO A 918 -13.72 -7.77 -19.94
CA PRO A 918 -12.35 -7.79 -20.41
C PRO A 918 -11.68 -6.44 -20.26
N PHE A 919 -10.44 -6.48 -19.79
CA PHE A 919 -9.56 -5.35 -19.57
C PHE A 919 -8.25 -5.54 -20.33
N PHE A 920 -7.78 -4.46 -20.95
CA PHE A 920 -6.58 -4.45 -21.79
C PHE A 920 -5.71 -3.25 -21.45
N HIS A 921 -4.41 -3.47 -21.38
CA HIS A 921 -3.44 -2.39 -21.25
C HIS A 921 -3.26 -1.70 -22.60
N ALA A 922 -3.13 -0.37 -22.59
CA ALA A 922 -2.91 0.37 -23.83
C ALA A 922 -1.67 -0.12 -24.54
N GLY A 923 -1.84 -0.51 -25.81
CA GLY A 923 -0.81 -1.05 -26.68
C GLY A 923 -0.67 -2.58 -26.66
N ASP A 924 -1.49 -3.31 -25.90
CA ASP A 924 -1.57 -4.78 -26.02
C ASP A 924 -1.90 -5.22 -27.46
N ASP A 925 -2.74 -4.44 -28.13
CA ASP A 925 -3.11 -4.62 -29.53
C ASP A 925 -2.02 -4.13 -30.51
N LEU A 926 -0.97 -3.49 -30.01
CA LEU A 926 0.15 -2.94 -30.78
C LEU A 926 1.49 -3.61 -30.43
N LEU A 927 1.48 -4.72 -29.69
CA LEU A 927 2.68 -5.41 -29.20
C LEU A 927 3.57 -4.54 -28.33
N ARG A 928 2.97 -3.60 -27.57
CA ARG A 928 3.69 -2.62 -26.76
C ARG A 928 4.73 -3.30 -25.86
N SER A 929 5.91 -2.73 -25.88
CA SER A 929 7.05 -3.09 -25.06
C SER A 929 7.48 -1.86 -24.26
N LYS A 930 7.85 -2.09 -23.00
CA LYS A 930 8.58 -1.13 -22.16
C LYS A 930 10.04 -1.52 -22.02
N SER A 931 10.54 -2.32 -22.97
CA SER A 931 11.91 -2.84 -23.02
C SER A 931 12.23 -3.72 -21.81
N LEU A 932 11.25 -4.55 -21.42
CA LEU A 932 11.28 -5.43 -20.24
C LEU A 932 11.24 -4.71 -18.89
N ASP A 933 10.88 -3.42 -18.85
CA ASP A 933 10.66 -2.72 -17.58
C ASP A 933 9.43 -3.28 -16.85
N ARG A 934 9.61 -3.73 -15.60
CA ARG A 934 8.52 -4.27 -14.78
C ARG A 934 7.79 -3.21 -13.95
N ASP A 935 8.35 -2.01 -13.78
CA ASP A 935 7.78 -1.00 -12.88
C ASP A 935 8.14 0.38 -13.41
N SER A 936 7.45 0.76 -14.49
CA SER A 936 7.81 1.91 -15.32
C SER A 936 7.19 3.24 -14.88
N TYR A 937 6.74 3.32 -13.61
CA TYR A 937 6.01 4.47 -13.07
C TYR A 937 6.76 5.79 -13.24
N ASN A 938 8.09 5.74 -13.19
CA ASN A 938 8.99 6.87 -13.27
C ASN A 938 10.13 6.61 -14.28
N SER A 939 9.81 5.92 -15.37
CA SER A 939 10.76 5.57 -16.46
C SER A 939 10.64 6.50 -17.68
N GLY A 940 9.98 7.65 -17.54
CA GLY A 940 9.88 8.68 -18.56
C GLY A 940 9.12 8.27 -19.83
N ASP A 941 9.05 9.20 -20.78
CA ASP A 941 8.44 8.97 -22.10
C ASP A 941 9.16 7.87 -22.90
N TRP A 942 10.48 7.74 -22.71
CA TRP A 942 11.31 6.87 -23.53
C TRP A 942 10.91 5.39 -23.44
N PHE A 943 10.76 4.87 -22.22
CA PHE A 943 10.35 3.48 -21.97
C PHE A 943 8.83 3.29 -22.08
N ASN A 944 8.02 4.33 -21.83
CA ASN A 944 6.57 4.21 -21.84
C ASN A 944 5.90 4.53 -23.19
N ARG A 945 6.66 4.97 -24.21
CA ARG A 945 6.11 5.44 -25.50
C ARG A 945 5.11 4.48 -26.15
N LEU A 946 4.03 5.05 -26.68
CA LEU A 946 3.08 4.38 -27.57
C LEU A 946 3.16 5.00 -28.97
N ASP A 947 3.42 4.17 -29.98
CA ASP A 947 3.54 4.61 -31.38
C ASP A 947 2.28 4.26 -32.20
N PHE A 948 1.41 5.25 -32.40
CA PHE A 948 0.19 5.10 -33.21
C PHE A 948 0.44 5.20 -34.73
N SER A 949 1.69 5.38 -35.18
CA SER A 949 2.06 5.23 -36.60
C SER A 949 2.26 3.75 -37.00
N TYR A 950 2.23 2.84 -36.02
CA TYR A 950 2.38 1.40 -36.18
C TYR A 950 3.74 0.99 -36.76
N GLN A 951 4.79 1.78 -36.52
CA GLN A 951 6.13 1.48 -37.03
C GLN A 951 6.99 0.79 -35.99
N GLU A 952 6.84 1.14 -34.71
CA GLU A 952 7.61 0.57 -33.61
C GLU A 952 6.73 0.16 -32.42
N SER A 953 7.24 -0.75 -31.60
CA SER A 953 6.53 -1.22 -30.39
C SER A 953 7.13 -0.77 -29.07
N GLY A 954 8.31 -0.12 -29.09
CA GLY A 954 9.11 0.17 -27.89
C GLY A 954 10.11 -0.93 -27.50
N TRP A 955 10.20 -2.03 -28.27
CA TRP A 955 11.17 -3.11 -28.02
C TRP A 955 12.61 -2.70 -28.34
N GLY A 956 13.55 -3.08 -27.47
CA GLY A 956 14.97 -2.78 -27.65
C GLY A 956 15.28 -1.29 -27.47
N ALA A 957 14.67 -0.66 -26.47
CA ALA A 957 14.91 0.75 -26.14
C ALA A 957 16.13 0.97 -25.22
N GLY A 958 16.94 -0.06 -24.99
CA GLY A 958 17.95 -0.09 -23.93
C GLY A 958 17.50 -0.96 -22.76
N LEU A 959 18.42 -1.24 -21.84
CA LEU A 959 18.06 -1.89 -20.58
C LEU A 959 17.18 -0.94 -19.75
N PRO A 960 16.14 -1.45 -19.08
CA PRO A 960 15.19 -0.62 -18.32
C PRO A 960 15.83 -0.08 -17.03
N VAL A 961 15.18 0.90 -16.40
CA VAL A 961 15.70 1.63 -15.23
C VAL A 961 16.20 0.70 -14.13
N ALA A 962 17.44 0.94 -13.69
CA ALA A 962 18.19 0.05 -12.80
C ALA A 962 17.47 -0.26 -11.48
N GLU A 963 16.84 0.76 -10.87
CA GLU A 963 16.18 0.70 -9.55
C GLU A 963 15.27 -0.52 -9.37
N LYS A 964 14.57 -0.92 -10.44
CA LYS A 964 13.60 -2.01 -10.39
C LYS A 964 14.04 -3.25 -11.18
N ASN A 965 15.06 -3.16 -12.03
CA ASN A 965 15.30 -4.15 -13.07
C ASN A 965 16.74 -4.67 -13.14
N GLN A 966 17.70 -4.05 -12.44
CA GLN A 966 19.13 -4.34 -12.61
C GLN A 966 19.47 -5.80 -12.33
N ASP A 967 18.79 -6.45 -11.39
CA ASP A 967 19.01 -7.85 -11.02
C ASP A 967 18.68 -8.84 -12.15
N LYS A 968 17.95 -8.39 -13.18
CA LYS A 968 17.56 -9.19 -14.35
C LYS A 968 18.28 -8.80 -15.65
N TRP A 969 19.12 -7.77 -15.64
CA TRP A 969 19.75 -7.25 -16.87
C TRP A 969 20.56 -8.30 -17.64
N ASP A 970 21.22 -9.23 -16.96
CA ASP A 970 21.96 -10.32 -17.62
C ASP A 970 21.05 -11.26 -18.42
N LEU A 971 19.81 -11.44 -17.96
CA LEU A 971 18.79 -12.20 -18.68
C LEU A 971 18.12 -11.36 -19.79
N MET A 972 17.99 -10.05 -19.60
CA MET A 972 17.39 -9.12 -20.58
C MET A 972 18.30 -8.89 -21.79
N ARG A 973 19.60 -8.71 -21.56
CA ARG A 973 20.59 -8.31 -22.57
C ARG A 973 20.59 -9.20 -23.82
N PRO A 974 20.61 -10.55 -23.73
CA PRO A 974 20.56 -11.39 -24.93
C PRO A 974 19.22 -11.31 -25.68
N LEU A 975 18.10 -11.06 -24.98
CA LEU A 975 16.79 -10.89 -25.62
C LEU A 975 16.74 -9.57 -26.39
N LEU A 976 17.07 -8.45 -25.73
CA LEU A 976 17.04 -7.11 -26.30
C LEU A 976 18.05 -6.93 -27.45
N SER A 977 19.20 -7.63 -27.39
CA SER A 977 20.22 -7.58 -28.45
C SER A 977 19.86 -8.41 -29.69
N ASN A 978 18.79 -9.23 -29.65
CA ASN A 978 18.41 -10.07 -30.77
C ASN A 978 17.50 -9.31 -31.75
N PRO A 979 17.97 -8.92 -32.95
CA PRO A 979 17.17 -8.17 -33.91
C PRO A 979 15.95 -8.96 -34.43
N ALA A 980 15.99 -10.29 -34.37
CA ALA A 980 14.85 -11.13 -34.80
C ALA A 980 13.64 -11.02 -33.88
N LEU A 981 13.80 -10.46 -32.67
CA LEU A 981 12.70 -10.25 -31.71
C LEU A 981 12.07 -8.86 -31.82
N LYS A 982 12.61 -7.94 -32.64
CA LYS A 982 12.05 -6.59 -32.81
C LYS A 982 10.81 -6.60 -33.72
N PRO A 983 9.61 -6.18 -33.24
CA PRO A 983 8.43 -6.05 -34.08
C PRO A 983 8.63 -5.08 -35.25
N ALA A 984 8.35 -5.55 -36.46
CA ALA A 984 8.14 -4.70 -37.63
C ALA A 984 6.65 -4.34 -37.80
N SER A 985 6.36 -3.32 -38.62
CA SER A 985 5.00 -2.77 -38.80
C SER A 985 3.94 -3.82 -39.17
N ASN A 986 4.27 -4.81 -40.00
CA ASN A 986 3.35 -5.89 -40.35
C ASN A 986 2.92 -6.75 -39.14
N HIS A 987 3.81 -6.95 -38.17
CA HIS A 987 3.49 -7.68 -36.93
C HIS A 987 2.53 -6.87 -36.06
N ILE A 988 2.80 -5.57 -35.90
CA ILE A 988 1.96 -4.63 -35.13
C ILE A 988 0.57 -4.54 -35.75
N LEU A 989 0.49 -4.35 -37.08
CA LEU A 989 -0.77 -4.31 -37.81
C LEU A 989 -1.55 -5.64 -37.68
N ARG A 990 -0.86 -6.78 -37.67
CA ARG A 990 -1.51 -8.09 -37.46
C ARG A 990 -2.09 -8.23 -36.05
N ALA A 991 -1.39 -7.77 -35.02
CA ALA A 991 -1.92 -7.75 -33.64
C ALA A 991 -3.15 -6.83 -33.52
N ARG A 992 -3.09 -5.63 -34.11
CA ARG A 992 -4.18 -4.67 -34.14
C ARG A 992 -5.42 -5.25 -34.82
N ASP A 993 -5.24 -5.81 -36.02
CA ASP A 993 -6.33 -6.39 -36.80
C ASP A 993 -6.98 -7.57 -36.05
N HIS A 994 -6.16 -8.41 -35.41
CA HIS A 994 -6.65 -9.51 -34.56
C HIS A 994 -7.52 -9.01 -33.41
N PHE A 995 -7.04 -8.00 -32.67
CA PHE A 995 -7.76 -7.42 -31.55
C PHE A 995 -9.11 -6.83 -31.98
N GLN A 996 -9.14 -6.09 -33.09
CA GLN A 996 -10.38 -5.55 -33.65
C GLN A 996 -11.34 -6.62 -34.15
N ASP A 997 -10.83 -7.68 -34.78
CA ASP A 997 -11.65 -8.82 -35.21
C ASP A 997 -12.33 -9.47 -34.00
N LEU A 998 -11.61 -9.65 -32.90
CA LEU A 998 -12.18 -10.25 -31.69
C LEU A 998 -13.15 -9.34 -30.93
N LEU A 999 -12.92 -8.03 -30.92
CA LEU A 999 -13.94 -7.08 -30.45
C LEU A 999 -15.23 -7.27 -31.25
N ARG A 1000 -15.16 -7.29 -32.59
CA ARG A 1000 -16.33 -7.50 -33.45
C ARG A 1000 -16.99 -8.86 -33.19
N VAL A 1001 -16.22 -9.91 -32.89
CA VAL A 1001 -16.76 -11.22 -32.49
C VAL A 1001 -17.47 -11.14 -31.14
N ARG A 1002 -16.87 -10.54 -30.11
CA ARG A 1002 -17.48 -10.40 -28.78
C ARG A 1002 -18.82 -9.65 -28.85
N TYR A 1003 -18.90 -8.62 -29.69
CA TYR A 1003 -20.11 -7.80 -29.84
C TYR A 1003 -21.06 -8.28 -30.95
N SER A 1004 -20.76 -9.38 -31.64
CA SER A 1004 -21.70 -9.98 -32.60
C SER A 1004 -22.80 -10.81 -31.93
N SER A 1005 -22.61 -11.17 -30.65
CA SER A 1005 -23.54 -11.99 -29.88
C SER A 1005 -23.51 -11.63 -28.39
N ASP A 1006 -24.68 -11.53 -27.76
CA ASP A 1006 -24.80 -11.38 -26.30
C ASP A 1006 -24.36 -12.63 -25.51
N LEU A 1007 -24.17 -13.78 -26.17
CA LEU A 1007 -23.72 -15.00 -25.51
C LEU A 1007 -22.30 -14.89 -24.93
N PHE A 1008 -21.47 -13.96 -25.43
CA PHE A 1008 -20.16 -13.65 -24.84
C PHE A 1008 -20.23 -12.74 -23.61
N ARG A 1009 -21.40 -12.18 -23.31
CA ARG A 1009 -21.60 -11.10 -22.33
C ARG A 1009 -22.83 -11.37 -21.46
N LEU A 1010 -22.96 -12.57 -20.91
CA LEU A 1010 -24.09 -12.93 -20.07
C LEU A 1010 -24.01 -12.18 -18.74
N ALA A 1011 -25.16 -11.83 -18.16
CA ALA A 1011 -25.22 -10.90 -17.03
C ALA A 1011 -25.22 -11.60 -15.67
N THR A 1012 -25.63 -12.87 -15.63
CA THR A 1012 -25.81 -13.59 -14.36
C THR A 1012 -25.14 -14.95 -14.36
N ALA A 1013 -24.76 -15.43 -13.17
CA ALA A 1013 -24.20 -16.78 -13.03
C ALA A 1013 -25.11 -17.88 -13.58
N ARG A 1014 -26.44 -17.72 -13.45
CA ARG A 1014 -27.43 -18.68 -13.95
C ARG A 1014 -27.41 -18.77 -15.48
N GLU A 1015 -27.33 -17.61 -16.15
CA GLU A 1015 -27.24 -17.57 -17.61
C GLU A 1015 -25.95 -18.24 -18.07
N VAL A 1016 -24.81 -17.93 -17.44
CA VAL A 1016 -23.52 -18.55 -17.77
C VAL A 1016 -23.57 -20.07 -17.58
N GLN A 1017 -24.05 -20.55 -16.42
CA GLN A 1017 -24.19 -21.98 -16.14
C GLN A 1017 -25.06 -22.71 -17.16
N SER A 1018 -26.08 -22.05 -17.70
CA SER A 1018 -27.02 -22.65 -18.65
C SER A 1018 -26.51 -22.62 -20.10
N ALA A 1019 -25.70 -21.62 -20.45
CA ALA A 1019 -25.27 -21.40 -21.83
C ALA A 1019 -23.88 -21.96 -22.13
N LEU A 1020 -22.96 -21.91 -21.16
CA LEU A 1020 -21.55 -22.26 -21.34
C LEU A 1020 -21.27 -23.71 -20.92
N SER A 1021 -20.56 -24.46 -21.77
CA SER A 1021 -20.06 -25.79 -21.44
C SER A 1021 -18.67 -26.00 -22.02
N PHE A 1022 -17.72 -26.44 -21.20
CA PHE A 1022 -16.36 -26.78 -21.63
C PHE A 1022 -16.34 -28.12 -22.37
N LEU A 1023 -15.46 -28.22 -23.37
CA LEU A 1023 -15.23 -29.44 -24.14
C LEU A 1023 -14.00 -30.17 -23.64
N GLU A 1024 -14.00 -31.50 -23.77
CA GLU A 1024 -12.79 -32.32 -23.60
C GLU A 1024 -11.83 -32.05 -24.77
N THR A 1025 -10.59 -31.72 -24.46
CA THR A 1025 -9.58 -31.28 -25.44
C THR A 1025 -8.22 -31.92 -25.17
N PRO A 1026 -7.34 -31.99 -26.20
CA PRO A 1026 -5.93 -32.30 -25.99
C PRO A 1026 -5.25 -31.31 -25.04
N GLU A 1027 -4.07 -31.68 -24.53
CA GLU A 1027 -3.23 -30.78 -23.74
C GLU A 1027 -2.87 -29.51 -24.53
N SER A 1028 -2.75 -28.39 -23.83
CA SER A 1028 -2.53 -27.05 -24.41
C SER A 1028 -3.62 -26.60 -25.39
N VAL A 1029 -4.80 -27.23 -25.34
CA VAL A 1029 -6.00 -26.78 -26.04
C VAL A 1029 -7.12 -26.57 -25.02
N LEU A 1030 -7.85 -25.47 -25.16
CA LEU A 1030 -9.02 -25.17 -24.35
C LEU A 1030 -10.18 -24.81 -25.26
N ALA A 1031 -11.34 -25.42 -25.06
CA ALA A 1031 -12.51 -25.13 -25.87
C ALA A 1031 -13.79 -25.14 -25.05
N TYR A 1032 -14.75 -24.33 -25.49
CA TYR A 1032 -16.08 -24.28 -24.89
C TYR A 1032 -17.14 -24.01 -25.95
N THR A 1033 -18.38 -24.36 -25.63
CA THR A 1033 -19.57 -24.05 -26.41
C THR A 1033 -20.45 -23.06 -25.65
N LEU A 1034 -20.98 -22.06 -26.35
CA LEU A 1034 -22.09 -21.23 -25.89
C LEU A 1034 -23.36 -21.64 -26.64
N THR A 1035 -24.44 -21.81 -25.90
CA THR A 1035 -25.76 -22.19 -26.43
C THR A 1035 -26.80 -21.17 -26.04
N GLY A 1036 -27.60 -20.73 -27.00
CA GLY A 1036 -28.66 -19.77 -26.74
C GLY A 1036 -29.73 -19.75 -27.81
N LYS A 1037 -30.83 -19.06 -27.51
CA LYS A 1037 -31.85 -18.75 -28.51
C LYS A 1037 -31.34 -17.65 -29.44
N THR A 1038 -31.67 -17.74 -30.72
CA THR A 1038 -31.38 -16.68 -31.66
C THR A 1038 -32.28 -15.47 -31.40
N SER A 1039 -31.71 -14.27 -31.54
CA SER A 1039 -32.37 -12.97 -31.35
C SER A 1039 -31.69 -11.92 -32.22
N ALA A 1040 -32.19 -10.68 -32.20
CA ALA A 1040 -31.54 -9.56 -32.90
C ALA A 1040 -30.10 -9.29 -32.38
N SER A 1041 -29.84 -9.54 -31.10
CA SER A 1041 -28.53 -9.35 -30.46
C SER A 1041 -27.70 -10.64 -30.33
N ASN A 1042 -28.24 -11.78 -30.77
CA ASN A 1042 -27.54 -13.06 -30.87
C ASN A 1042 -28.01 -13.82 -32.12
N PRO A 1043 -27.33 -13.72 -33.26
CA PRO A 1043 -27.75 -14.41 -34.48
C PRO A 1043 -27.44 -15.91 -34.49
N TYR A 1044 -26.77 -16.44 -33.46
CA TYR A 1044 -26.24 -17.81 -33.46
C TYR A 1044 -26.91 -18.70 -32.41
N SER A 1045 -27.26 -19.92 -32.80
CA SER A 1045 -27.83 -20.92 -31.89
C SER A 1045 -26.76 -21.63 -31.07
N LYS A 1046 -25.57 -21.78 -31.66
CA LYS A 1046 -24.36 -22.33 -31.04
C LYS A 1046 -23.15 -21.52 -31.47
N ILE A 1047 -22.25 -21.27 -30.51
CA ILE A 1047 -20.91 -20.74 -30.77
C ILE A 1047 -19.93 -21.71 -30.14
N VAL A 1048 -18.90 -22.13 -30.87
CA VAL A 1048 -17.79 -22.94 -30.36
C VAL A 1048 -16.52 -22.11 -30.42
N VAL A 1049 -15.81 -22.01 -29.31
CA VAL A 1049 -14.53 -21.32 -29.24
C VAL A 1049 -13.45 -22.34 -28.92
N VAL A 1050 -12.37 -22.32 -29.70
CA VAL A 1050 -11.21 -23.19 -29.53
C VAL A 1050 -9.95 -22.34 -29.46
N PHE A 1051 -9.23 -22.45 -28.35
CA PHE A 1051 -7.90 -21.87 -28.14
C PHE A 1051 -6.86 -22.97 -28.28
N ASN A 1052 -6.14 -23.02 -29.40
CA ASN A 1052 -5.00 -23.92 -29.56
C ASN A 1052 -3.71 -23.19 -29.16
N ALA A 1053 -3.17 -23.51 -27.98
CA ALA A 1053 -1.89 -23.01 -27.45
C ALA A 1053 -0.73 -23.98 -27.68
N SER A 1054 -0.91 -24.98 -28.55
CA SER A 1054 0.15 -25.92 -28.91
C SER A 1054 0.91 -25.45 -30.17
N PRO A 1055 2.15 -25.93 -30.38
CA PRO A 1055 2.93 -25.63 -31.58
C PRO A 1055 2.51 -26.43 -32.82
N SER A 1056 1.42 -27.20 -32.75
CA SER A 1056 0.93 -28.03 -33.85
C SER A 1056 -0.56 -27.84 -34.09
N MET A 1057 -1.06 -28.31 -35.24
CA MET A 1057 -2.49 -28.38 -35.50
C MET A 1057 -3.14 -29.40 -34.57
N GLN A 1058 -4.30 -29.04 -34.01
CA GLN A 1058 -5.04 -29.88 -33.07
C GLN A 1058 -6.45 -30.14 -33.57
N SER A 1059 -6.92 -31.36 -33.33
CA SER A 1059 -8.30 -31.78 -33.64
C SER A 1059 -9.15 -31.79 -32.37
N VAL A 1060 -10.28 -31.08 -32.41
CA VAL A 1060 -11.23 -30.97 -31.30
C VAL A 1060 -12.57 -31.54 -31.70
N GLN A 1061 -13.11 -32.45 -30.88
CA GLN A 1061 -14.47 -32.96 -31.04
C GLN A 1061 -15.45 -31.99 -30.38
N THR A 1062 -16.28 -31.35 -31.20
CA THR A 1062 -17.21 -30.30 -30.71
C THR A 1062 -18.59 -30.83 -30.36
N GLY A 1063 -18.97 -32.00 -30.88
CA GLY A 1063 -20.33 -32.53 -30.76
C GLY A 1063 -21.40 -31.71 -31.51
N VAL A 1064 -21.01 -30.68 -32.27
CA VAL A 1064 -21.93 -29.80 -32.99
C VAL A 1064 -21.66 -29.92 -34.50
N SER A 1065 -22.68 -30.34 -35.25
CA SER A 1065 -22.62 -30.41 -36.71
C SER A 1065 -23.09 -29.10 -37.37
N GLY A 1066 -22.56 -28.81 -38.56
CA GLY A 1066 -22.92 -27.64 -39.35
C GLY A 1066 -22.27 -26.34 -38.89
N LEU A 1067 -21.17 -26.42 -38.13
CA LEU A 1067 -20.38 -25.27 -37.75
C LEU A 1067 -19.68 -24.65 -38.97
N THR A 1068 -19.58 -23.32 -38.97
CA THR A 1068 -18.73 -22.58 -39.91
C THR A 1068 -17.85 -21.61 -39.12
N LEU A 1069 -16.68 -21.26 -39.65
CA LEU A 1069 -15.85 -20.21 -39.05
C LEU A 1069 -16.65 -18.91 -38.97
N HIS A 1070 -16.55 -18.17 -37.86
CA HIS A 1070 -17.32 -16.95 -37.65
C HIS A 1070 -17.13 -15.96 -38.82
N PRO A 1071 -18.18 -15.29 -39.34
CA PRO A 1071 -18.08 -14.44 -40.53
C PRO A 1071 -17.02 -13.33 -40.47
N VAL A 1072 -16.77 -12.77 -39.29
CA VAL A 1072 -15.67 -11.82 -39.06
C VAL A 1072 -14.31 -12.49 -39.31
N LEU A 1073 -14.09 -13.68 -38.76
CA LEU A 1073 -12.83 -14.41 -38.88
C LEU A 1073 -12.60 -14.97 -40.29
N GLN A 1074 -13.66 -15.31 -41.04
CA GLN A 1074 -13.55 -15.65 -42.46
C GLN A 1074 -12.97 -14.51 -43.31
N LYS A 1075 -13.22 -13.26 -42.90
CA LYS A 1075 -12.73 -12.05 -43.56
C LYS A 1075 -11.40 -11.54 -42.97
N SER A 1076 -10.85 -12.21 -41.96
CA SER A 1076 -9.64 -11.77 -41.28
C SER A 1076 -8.44 -11.76 -42.24
N THR A 1077 -7.51 -10.84 -41.98
CA THR A 1077 -6.24 -10.77 -42.71
C THR A 1077 -5.26 -11.88 -42.29
N ASP A 1078 -5.54 -12.64 -41.24
CA ASP A 1078 -4.75 -13.82 -40.85
C ASP A 1078 -4.97 -15.00 -41.81
N SER A 1079 -3.94 -15.35 -42.60
CA SER A 1079 -3.98 -16.49 -43.51
C SER A 1079 -4.06 -17.84 -42.79
N THR A 1080 -3.59 -17.95 -41.54
CA THR A 1080 -3.66 -19.20 -40.77
C THR A 1080 -5.09 -19.56 -40.39
N LEU A 1081 -5.98 -18.59 -40.17
CA LEU A 1081 -7.41 -18.87 -39.93
C LEU A 1081 -8.09 -19.58 -41.10
N LYS A 1082 -7.57 -19.42 -42.33
CA LYS A 1082 -8.07 -20.12 -43.53
C LYS A 1082 -7.76 -21.62 -43.53
N LEU A 1083 -6.86 -22.06 -42.66
CA LEU A 1083 -6.51 -23.47 -42.47
C LEU A 1083 -7.40 -24.18 -41.44
N VAL A 1084 -8.33 -23.46 -40.80
CA VAL A 1084 -9.33 -24.08 -39.92
C VAL A 1084 -10.28 -24.93 -40.77
N GLN A 1085 -10.40 -26.21 -40.42
CA GLN A 1085 -11.26 -27.15 -41.15
C GLN A 1085 -12.36 -27.69 -40.24
N VAL A 1086 -13.57 -27.80 -40.76
CA VAL A 1086 -14.71 -28.42 -40.08
C VAL A 1086 -15.10 -29.69 -40.85
N SER A 1087 -15.11 -30.84 -40.17
CA SER A 1087 -15.51 -32.12 -40.74
C SER A 1087 -16.51 -32.81 -39.80
N GLY A 1088 -17.80 -32.76 -40.16
CA GLY A 1088 -18.87 -33.26 -39.30
C GLY A 1088 -18.94 -32.50 -37.98
N THR A 1089 -18.55 -33.16 -36.88
CA THR A 1089 -18.47 -32.60 -35.51
C THR A 1089 -17.04 -32.30 -35.06
N GLN A 1090 -16.03 -32.60 -35.89
CA GLN A 1090 -14.63 -32.35 -35.59
C GLN A 1090 -14.17 -31.03 -36.21
N VAL A 1091 -13.32 -30.29 -35.49
CA VAL A 1091 -12.68 -29.07 -35.97
C VAL A 1091 -11.16 -29.21 -35.86
N ASN A 1092 -10.43 -28.93 -36.93
CA ASN A 1092 -8.97 -28.87 -36.94
C ASN A 1092 -8.54 -27.41 -36.86
N VAL A 1093 -7.77 -27.07 -35.82
CA VAL A 1093 -7.32 -25.70 -35.53
C VAL A 1093 -5.79 -25.65 -35.61
N PRO A 1094 -5.19 -24.77 -36.43
CA PRO A 1094 -3.73 -24.63 -36.52
C PRO A 1094 -3.07 -24.24 -35.20
N ALA A 1095 -1.74 -24.38 -35.15
CA ALA A 1095 -0.91 -23.97 -34.01
C ALA A 1095 -1.17 -22.51 -33.60
N TRP A 1096 -1.11 -22.21 -32.30
CA TRP A 1096 -1.22 -20.85 -31.74
C TRP A 1096 -2.38 -20.03 -32.34
N THR A 1097 -3.56 -20.65 -32.43
CA THR A 1097 -4.72 -20.07 -33.14
C THR A 1097 -5.97 -20.13 -32.29
N THR A 1098 -6.73 -19.03 -32.30
CA THR A 1098 -8.10 -18.99 -31.78
C THR A 1098 -9.08 -19.15 -32.93
N ALA A 1099 -9.92 -20.19 -32.88
CA ALA A 1099 -11.01 -20.37 -33.82
C ALA A 1099 -12.35 -20.13 -33.10
N VAL A 1100 -13.21 -19.29 -33.69
CA VAL A 1100 -14.60 -19.12 -33.26
C VAL A 1100 -15.49 -19.61 -34.38
N LEU A 1101 -16.34 -20.58 -34.09
CA LEU A 1101 -17.24 -21.21 -35.04
C LEU A 1101 -18.68 -20.99 -34.62
N VAL A 1102 -19.59 -20.86 -35.58
CA VAL A 1102 -21.00 -20.52 -35.35
C VAL A 1102 -21.96 -21.41 -36.14
N LYS A 1103 -23.18 -21.56 -35.61
CA LYS A 1103 -24.32 -22.23 -36.24
C LYS A 1103 -25.61 -21.43 -36.14
#